data_AF-A0ABD3NLJ1-F1
#
_entry.id   AF-A0ABD3NLJ1-F1
#
_cell.length_a   1.000
_cell.length_b   1.000
_cell.length_c   1.000
_cell.angle_alpha   90.00
_cell.angle_beta   90.00
_cell.angle_gamma   90.00
#
_symmetry.space_group_name_H-M   'P 1'
#
loop_
_entity.id
_entity.type
_entity.pdbx_description
1 polymer ?
#
loop_
_entity_poly.entity_id
_entity_poly.type
_entity_poly.pdbx_seq_one_letter_code
_entity_poly.pdbx_strand_id
1 'polypeptide(L)'
;MSNLLRFLLGVLYVTSFDPGVLQDTRVQFYACILYPPSITHHSPLRRHTTMQPTPTIRRRTPQSKRVRSGLLCHASSNTSQNGEDGIIRRIFELLPHLADRTCVDVGAWDGRHLSNTFSLLFGQGDDDDEGGERSCWKGVLIEADPLKFQQLQALHAVTDNICICAAVSCQVGSPRSLRRLLSSVGGENGSSAEALEGSSLSVDSCNSSRKKHWRLEQDFDFLCIDVDGIDYWLLHDLLGADDDGIEEYPNDASNNKQPRNTRLCSYRPLVICIEFNPTMPMDLIYIQPRCDSIRHGSSLSALVELANSFDYVLVETTVFNAFFVQRNLYEEYLKEEVPDTSIEALHEVTMGTQLYQLYDGTIKLWGCKKMLWHGLPLDETKMQMLTAEERQFPFAPDDSGGDGSIKNNSAQDFEIAESAIDMSPYCKQTAYYLDYRITTQQQLKAECFTKLNETLHRDGFALVRGTNISSSLCNSALKAAKTFLHDVDESVRRCCLTTDRARRGYSPISTENFASLIGEKGPNDLVKKFRIGPEQVDGGEENEQKCLSSLHQPNAWPNEEVWDQSAEFRSTIEQYYNELRVAADCVLRAICDGILAENADLANSLKVVTESTCGVSEKAVDANNHGANHTSILTLLGYQPGSRHKKGSKGFMNPLVAAHTDVGMITVLLFDDGKCASLQRCASSTAEGEVDVTWADVKLPSSKYLEGGNDPVFVANVGDCMSELTGGHLRSTLHRVIPCPSASKGNVDNIVRTSLGMFVGVDQAAQLALPNGEVLSYEEWRRRRIARALDVIKK
;
A
#
# COMPACT_ATOMS: atom_id res chain seq x y z
N MET A 1 37.77 -1.88 12.06
CA MET A 1 37.84 -2.73 13.27
C MET A 1 36.65 -2.42 14.16
N SER A 2 35.64 -3.29 14.13
CA SER A 2 34.43 -3.33 14.99
C SER A 2 33.26 -3.87 14.14
N ASN A 3 33.40 -5.08 13.60
CA ASN A 3 32.29 -5.88 13.03
C ASN A 3 32.72 -7.33 12.68
N LEU A 4 33.74 -7.87 13.36
CA LEU A 4 34.24 -9.23 13.10
C LEU A 4 34.28 -10.12 14.36
N LEU A 5 33.55 -9.76 15.43
CA LEU A 5 33.56 -10.49 16.70
C LEU A 5 32.17 -10.87 17.23
N ARG A 6 31.17 -11.00 16.34
CA ARG A 6 29.83 -11.57 16.67
C ARG A 6 29.49 -12.84 15.88
N PHE A 7 30.45 -13.38 15.11
CA PHE A 7 30.25 -14.57 14.29
C PHE A 7 30.96 -15.83 14.81
N LEU A 8 31.47 -15.82 16.06
CA LEU A 8 32.31 -16.91 16.58
C LEU A 8 31.98 -17.40 18.01
N LEU A 9 30.75 -17.18 18.50
CA LEU A 9 30.26 -17.80 19.75
C LEU A 9 28.79 -18.24 19.60
N GLY A 10 28.54 -19.09 18.59
CA GLY A 10 27.27 -19.78 18.35
C GLY A 10 27.26 -21.23 18.85
N VAL A 11 27.99 -21.51 19.94
CA VAL A 11 27.96 -22.78 20.68
C VAL A 11 28.16 -22.41 22.15
N LEU A 12 27.29 -22.94 23.01
CA LEU A 12 27.26 -22.86 24.49
C LEU A 12 26.28 -21.85 25.14
N TYR A 13 25.34 -22.43 25.90
CA TYR A 13 24.48 -21.86 26.96
C TYR A 13 23.27 -21.00 26.56
N VAL A 14 22.14 -21.68 26.32
CA VAL A 14 20.81 -21.20 26.75
C VAL A 14 20.54 -21.83 28.11
N THR A 15 20.81 -21.08 29.18
CA THR A 15 20.22 -21.32 30.51
C THR A 15 19.73 -19.99 31.04
N SER A 16 18.55 -20.01 31.64
CA SER A 16 17.77 -18.90 32.22
C SER A 16 16.89 -18.11 31.25
N PHE A 17 15.69 -18.65 30.98
CA PHE A 17 14.50 -17.83 30.79
C PHE A 17 13.35 -18.35 31.67
N ASP A 18 12.61 -17.39 32.20
CA ASP A 18 11.53 -17.43 33.18
C ASP A 18 10.39 -18.42 32.78
N PRO A 19 9.84 -19.28 33.67
CA PRO A 19 8.88 -20.33 33.29
C PRO A 19 7.45 -19.85 32.98
N GLY A 20 7.21 -18.54 32.83
CA GLY A 20 5.86 -17.96 32.85
C GLY A 20 5.26 -17.53 31.51
N VAL A 21 6.00 -17.54 30.39
CA VAL A 21 5.52 -16.96 29.12
C VAL A 21 5.96 -17.80 27.91
N LEU A 22 5.62 -19.09 27.91
CA LEU A 22 5.58 -19.93 26.70
C LEU A 22 4.40 -20.88 26.82
N GLN A 23 3.21 -20.32 26.94
CA GLN A 23 1.99 -21.03 26.59
C GLN A 23 1.26 -20.18 25.58
N ASP A 24 0.94 -20.85 24.47
CA ASP A 24 -0.27 -20.62 23.70
C ASP A 24 -0.17 -19.83 22.39
N THR A 25 0.51 -20.43 21.40
CA THR A 25 0.36 -20.09 19.98
C THR A 25 -0.59 -21.04 19.25
N ARG A 26 -1.31 -21.97 19.91
CA ARG A 26 -2.26 -22.89 19.24
C ARG A 26 -3.73 -22.59 19.56
N VAL A 27 -4.07 -22.06 20.73
CA VAL A 27 -5.46 -21.78 21.14
C VAL A 27 -5.92 -20.37 20.72
N GLN A 28 -5.03 -19.38 20.62
CA GLN A 28 -5.39 -18.05 20.08
C GLN A 28 -5.83 -18.06 18.60
N PHE A 29 -5.64 -19.17 17.88
CA PHE A 29 -6.06 -19.32 16.50
C PHE A 29 -7.55 -19.64 16.32
N TYR A 30 -8.21 -20.23 17.33
CA TYR A 30 -9.57 -20.78 17.17
C TYR A 30 -10.70 -19.74 17.20
N ALA A 31 -10.52 -18.60 17.90
CA ALA A 31 -11.57 -17.59 18.02
C ALA A 31 -11.83 -16.79 16.72
N CYS A 32 -10.88 -16.75 15.78
CA CYS A 32 -11.03 -15.99 14.53
C CYS A 32 -11.59 -16.80 13.34
N ILE A 33 -11.67 -18.12 13.44
CA ILE A 33 -11.99 -19.00 12.29
C ILE A 33 -13.45 -19.50 12.30
N LEU A 34 -14.09 -19.60 13.47
CA LEU A 34 -15.42 -20.20 13.61
C LEU A 34 -16.59 -19.20 13.78
N TYR A 35 -16.32 -17.91 13.98
CA TYR A 35 -17.35 -16.87 14.08
C TYR A 35 -17.08 -15.71 13.10
N PRO A 36 -17.57 -15.78 11.84
CA PRO A 36 -17.81 -14.55 11.11
C PRO A 36 -18.88 -13.77 11.89
N PRO A 37 -18.73 -12.44 12.12
CA PRO A 37 -19.79 -11.67 12.73
C PRO A 37 -21.05 -11.84 11.89
N SER A 38 -22.10 -12.37 12.52
CA SER A 38 -23.42 -12.56 11.93
C SER A 38 -23.95 -11.23 11.43
N ILE A 39 -23.88 -11.00 10.12
CA ILE A 39 -24.55 -9.88 9.46
C ILE A 39 -26.03 -10.27 9.38
N THR A 40 -26.82 -9.67 10.26
CA THR A 40 -28.27 -9.76 10.26
C THR A 40 -28.84 -9.26 8.94
N HIS A 41 -29.70 -10.07 8.32
CA HIS A 41 -30.47 -9.70 7.15
C HIS A 41 -31.44 -8.57 7.50
N HIS A 42 -31.13 -7.35 7.06
CA HIS A 42 -32.14 -6.33 6.78
C HIS A 42 -32.00 -5.89 5.33
N SER A 43 -33.02 -6.18 4.54
CA SER A 43 -33.26 -5.49 3.26
C SER A 43 -33.55 -4.01 3.54
N PRO A 44 -32.97 -3.08 2.76
CA PRO A 44 -33.67 -1.84 2.51
C PRO A 44 -33.83 -1.56 1.02
N LEU A 45 -35.01 -1.02 0.76
CA LEU A 45 -35.45 -0.32 -0.44
C LEU A 45 -34.37 0.50 -1.16
N ARG A 46 -34.47 0.50 -2.48
CA ARG A 46 -33.78 1.40 -3.44
C ARG A 46 -33.67 2.82 -2.90
N ARG A 47 -32.45 3.28 -2.69
CA ARG A 47 -32.05 4.69 -2.73
C ARG A 47 -30.76 4.80 -3.52
N HIS A 48 -30.76 5.69 -4.52
CA HIS A 48 -29.58 6.08 -5.29
C HIS A 48 -28.46 6.46 -4.34
N THR A 49 -27.44 5.61 -4.27
CA THR A 49 -26.25 5.81 -3.45
C THR A 49 -25.12 6.22 -4.39
N THR A 50 -24.52 7.36 -4.07
CA THR A 50 -23.25 7.86 -4.58
C THR A 50 -22.22 6.73 -4.67
N MET A 51 -21.60 6.54 -5.84
CA MET A 51 -20.60 5.49 -6.05
C MET A 51 -19.40 5.73 -5.11
N GLN A 52 -19.05 4.71 -4.33
CA GLN A 52 -17.86 4.74 -3.48
C GLN A 52 -16.58 4.57 -4.30
N PRO A 53 -15.47 5.24 -3.91
CA PRO A 53 -14.17 5.13 -4.57
C PRO A 53 -13.37 3.85 -4.20
N THR A 54 -13.92 2.97 -3.38
CA THR A 54 -13.27 1.71 -2.94
C THR A 54 -13.76 0.50 -3.72
N PRO A 55 -12.88 -0.44 -4.10
CA PRO A 55 -13.28 -1.65 -4.81
C PRO A 55 -14.21 -2.49 -3.94
N THR A 56 -15.34 -2.90 -4.52
CA THR A 56 -16.27 -3.81 -3.84
C THR A 56 -15.73 -5.23 -3.92
N ILE A 57 -15.19 -5.74 -2.82
CA ILE A 57 -14.73 -7.12 -2.71
C ILE A 57 -15.85 -7.94 -2.08
N ARG A 58 -16.34 -8.96 -2.80
CA ARG A 58 -17.32 -9.92 -2.30
C ARG A 58 -16.84 -11.34 -2.55
N ARG A 59 -16.94 -12.20 -1.54
CA ARG A 59 -16.70 -13.63 -1.70
C ARG A 59 -17.89 -14.25 -2.41
N ARG A 60 -17.66 -14.84 -3.59
CA ARG A 60 -18.54 -15.90 -4.09
C ARG A 60 -18.14 -17.17 -3.35
N THR A 61 -19.05 -17.81 -2.62
CA THR A 61 -18.80 -19.16 -2.10
C THR A 61 -18.72 -20.10 -3.31
N PRO A 62 -17.55 -20.67 -3.63
CA PRO A 62 -17.48 -21.67 -4.69
C PRO A 62 -18.38 -22.85 -4.29
N GLN A 63 -19.03 -23.48 -5.26
CA GLN A 63 -19.58 -24.81 -5.01
C GLN A 63 -18.38 -25.75 -4.87
N SER A 64 -18.00 -26.04 -3.63
CA SER A 64 -17.00 -27.06 -3.35
C SER A 64 -17.49 -28.37 -3.97
N LYS A 65 -16.60 -29.06 -4.71
CA LYS A 65 -16.87 -30.45 -5.12
C LYS A 65 -16.84 -31.39 -3.93
N ARG A 66 -16.24 -30.94 -2.82
CA ARG A 66 -16.23 -31.64 -1.55
C ARG A 66 -17.65 -31.69 -0.97
N VAL A 67 -18.22 -32.88 -0.98
CA VAL A 67 -19.49 -33.18 -0.33
C VAL A 67 -19.19 -33.77 1.04
N ARG A 68 -19.98 -33.41 2.07
CA ARG A 68 -19.90 -34.06 3.39
C ARG A 68 -20.55 -35.45 3.35
N SER A 69 -19.97 -36.35 2.57
CA SER A 69 -20.36 -37.75 2.38
C SER A 69 -19.13 -38.65 2.49
N GLY A 70 -19.31 -39.98 2.49
CA GLY A 70 -18.20 -40.93 2.65
C GLY A 70 -17.53 -40.79 4.01
N LEU A 71 -16.21 -40.96 4.08
CA LEU A 71 -15.46 -40.94 5.33
C LEU A 71 -15.62 -39.64 6.13
N LEU A 72 -15.70 -38.48 5.47
CA LEU A 72 -15.87 -37.19 6.16
C LEU A 72 -17.15 -37.09 7.00
N CYS A 73 -18.21 -37.85 6.69
CA CYS A 73 -19.43 -37.81 7.50
C CYS A 73 -19.25 -38.47 8.88
N HIS A 74 -18.18 -39.23 9.07
CA HIS A 74 -17.81 -39.86 10.32
C HIS A 74 -16.81 -39.04 11.15
N ALA A 75 -16.36 -37.89 10.64
CA ALA A 75 -15.35 -37.06 11.28
C ALA A 75 -15.76 -36.62 12.70
N SER A 76 -14.90 -36.90 13.67
CA SER A 76 -15.07 -36.55 15.09
C SER A 76 -13.70 -36.42 15.75
N SER A 77 -13.57 -35.52 16.73
CA SER A 77 -12.33 -35.28 17.48
C SER A 77 -12.52 -35.61 18.94
N ASN A 78 -11.87 -36.67 19.41
CA ASN A 78 -11.75 -37.02 20.82
C ASN A 78 -10.42 -36.46 21.36
N THR A 79 -9.32 -36.84 20.72
CA THR A 79 -7.98 -36.31 21.00
C THR A 79 -7.36 -35.61 19.80
N SER A 80 -7.77 -35.94 18.58
CA SER A 80 -7.33 -35.31 17.33
C SER A 80 -7.88 -33.88 17.14
N GLN A 81 -7.42 -33.18 16.10
CA GLN A 81 -7.67 -31.75 15.92
C GLN A 81 -8.84 -31.40 14.97
N ASN A 82 -9.06 -32.20 13.92
CA ASN A 82 -9.89 -31.86 12.78
C ASN A 82 -10.77 -33.01 12.27
N GLY A 83 -11.11 -33.95 13.16
CA GLY A 83 -12.03 -35.05 12.89
C GLY A 83 -11.37 -36.40 12.58
N GLU A 84 -10.04 -36.49 12.71
CA GLU A 84 -9.25 -37.67 12.36
C GLU A 84 -9.70 -38.91 13.13
N ASP A 85 -10.02 -38.82 14.43
CA ASP A 85 -10.42 -39.99 15.23
C ASP A 85 -11.59 -40.75 14.58
N GLY A 86 -12.58 -39.99 14.09
CA GLY A 86 -13.77 -40.56 13.46
C GLY A 86 -13.51 -41.19 12.10
N ILE A 87 -12.64 -40.57 11.30
CA ILE A 87 -12.21 -41.07 9.98
C ILE A 87 -11.40 -42.36 10.16
N ILE A 88 -10.41 -42.34 11.05
CA ILE A 88 -9.55 -43.48 11.38
C ILE A 88 -10.39 -44.66 11.85
N ARG A 89 -11.31 -44.42 12.81
CA ARG A 89 -12.26 -45.45 13.27
C ARG A 89 -13.05 -46.04 12.10
N ARG A 90 -13.62 -45.21 11.23
CA ARG A 90 -14.42 -45.70 10.10
C ARG A 90 -13.60 -46.53 9.12
N ILE A 91 -12.36 -46.14 8.82
CA ILE A 91 -11.46 -46.92 7.96
C ILE A 91 -11.24 -48.32 8.56
N PHE A 92 -10.93 -48.42 9.85
CA PHE A 92 -10.69 -49.72 10.50
C PHE A 92 -11.96 -50.54 10.81
N GLU A 93 -13.15 -49.92 10.76
CA GLU A 93 -14.45 -50.63 10.74
C GLU A 93 -14.73 -51.29 9.38
N LEU A 94 -14.23 -50.71 8.28
CA LEU A 94 -14.40 -51.24 6.92
C LEU A 94 -13.37 -52.33 6.58
N LEU A 95 -12.15 -52.20 7.10
CA LEU A 95 -11.08 -53.18 6.89
C LEU A 95 -11.34 -54.48 7.68
N PRO A 96 -10.74 -55.63 7.27
CA PRO A 96 -10.90 -56.90 7.97
C PRO A 96 -10.60 -56.80 9.46
N HIS A 97 -11.48 -57.32 10.31
CA HIS A 97 -11.27 -57.35 11.75
C HIS A 97 -10.09 -58.25 12.11
N LEU A 98 -9.10 -57.68 12.80
CA LEU A 98 -7.95 -58.38 13.37
C LEU A 98 -8.00 -58.30 14.89
N ALA A 99 -7.61 -59.38 15.55
CA ALA A 99 -7.67 -59.49 17.01
C ALA A 99 -6.61 -58.64 17.72
N ASP A 100 -5.46 -58.43 17.09
CA ASP A 100 -4.39 -57.54 17.53
C ASP A 100 -4.08 -56.59 16.36
N ARG A 101 -3.96 -55.29 16.63
CA ARG A 101 -3.54 -54.29 15.63
C ARG A 101 -2.34 -53.51 16.11
N THR A 102 -1.59 -52.95 15.18
CA THR A 102 -0.34 -52.24 15.47
C THR A 102 -0.30 -50.87 14.81
N CYS A 103 0.19 -49.87 15.54
CA CYS A 103 0.38 -48.54 15.00
C CYS A 103 1.79 -47.99 15.27
N VAL A 104 2.24 -47.09 14.40
CA VAL A 104 3.45 -46.28 14.58
C VAL A 104 3.01 -44.82 14.56
N ASP A 105 3.40 -44.06 15.57
CA ASP A 105 3.17 -42.61 15.66
C ASP A 105 4.50 -41.87 15.75
N VAL A 106 4.80 -41.03 14.76
CA VAL A 106 6.04 -40.26 14.68
C VAL A 106 5.70 -38.80 14.90
N GLY A 107 6.25 -38.20 15.96
CA GLY A 107 5.78 -36.91 16.48
C GLY A 107 4.70 -37.05 17.55
N ALA A 108 4.78 -38.12 18.36
CA ALA A 108 3.73 -38.50 19.30
C ALA A 108 3.48 -37.49 20.44
N TRP A 109 4.36 -36.50 20.63
CA TRP A 109 4.25 -35.45 21.65
C TRP A 109 4.12 -36.03 23.06
N ASP A 110 3.03 -35.73 23.78
CA ASP A 110 2.72 -36.30 25.10
C ASP A 110 1.80 -37.53 25.02
N GLY A 111 1.48 -37.99 23.81
CA GLY A 111 0.65 -39.16 23.53
C GLY A 111 -0.84 -38.92 23.63
N ARG A 112 -1.32 -37.73 24.02
CA ARG A 112 -2.75 -37.43 24.17
C ARG A 112 -3.17 -36.15 23.45
N HIS A 113 -2.40 -35.08 23.59
CA HIS A 113 -2.76 -33.79 23.02
C HIS A 113 -2.65 -33.83 21.48
N LEU A 114 -3.78 -33.62 20.79
CA LEU A 114 -3.86 -33.65 19.32
C LEU A 114 -3.45 -35.00 18.69
N SER A 115 -3.45 -36.08 19.48
CA SER A 115 -3.01 -37.39 19.01
C SER A 115 -4.04 -38.07 18.11
N ASN A 116 -3.56 -38.56 16.95
CA ASN A 116 -4.32 -39.40 16.02
C ASN A 116 -4.35 -40.89 16.42
N THR A 117 -3.55 -41.30 17.42
CA THR A 117 -3.42 -42.71 17.82
C THR A 117 -3.96 -43.01 19.23
N PHE A 118 -4.18 -41.99 20.08
CA PHE A 118 -4.65 -42.18 21.45
C PHE A 118 -5.96 -42.99 21.54
N SER A 119 -6.98 -42.62 20.75
CA SER A 119 -8.27 -43.32 20.72
C SER A 119 -8.14 -44.79 20.31
N LEU A 120 -7.14 -45.12 19.48
CA LEU A 120 -6.82 -46.50 19.13
C LEU A 120 -6.21 -47.23 20.32
N LEU A 121 -5.26 -46.62 21.03
CA LEU A 121 -4.47 -47.26 22.07
C LEU A 121 -5.19 -47.40 23.42
N PHE A 122 -6.13 -46.51 23.72
CA PHE A 122 -6.87 -46.50 24.99
C PHE A 122 -8.38 -46.79 24.86
N GLY A 123 -8.92 -46.83 23.64
CA GLY A 123 -10.35 -47.03 23.39
C GLY A 123 -11.21 -45.78 23.58
N GLN A 124 -12.52 -45.89 23.30
CA GLN A 124 -13.50 -44.82 23.52
C GLN A 124 -14.18 -45.00 24.90
N GLY A 125 -13.54 -44.52 25.96
CA GLY A 125 -14.17 -44.38 27.28
C GLY A 125 -13.92 -42.96 27.80
N ASP A 126 -14.96 -42.32 28.33
CA ASP A 126 -14.81 -41.12 29.15
C ASP A 126 -13.92 -41.47 30.36
N ASP A 127 -13.10 -40.52 30.82
CA ASP A 127 -12.05 -40.67 31.85
C ASP A 127 -12.53 -41.22 33.22
N ASP A 128 -13.82 -41.54 33.39
CA ASP A 128 -14.46 -41.92 34.65
C ASP A 128 -14.94 -43.39 34.76
N ASP A 129 -14.83 -44.22 33.71
CA ASP A 129 -15.31 -45.61 33.76
C ASP A 129 -14.15 -46.63 33.80
N GLU A 130 -13.80 -47.09 35.02
CA GLU A 130 -12.74 -48.10 35.30
C GLU A 130 -13.05 -49.51 34.73
N GLY A 131 -14.06 -49.65 33.87
CA GLY A 131 -14.56 -50.91 33.31
C GLY A 131 -14.40 -51.12 31.81
N GLY A 132 -13.74 -50.21 31.07
CA GLY A 132 -13.59 -50.30 29.61
C GLY A 132 -12.79 -51.52 29.13
N GLU A 133 -13.23 -52.17 28.05
CA GLU A 133 -12.45 -53.22 27.36
C GLU A 133 -11.08 -52.65 26.95
N ARG A 134 -10.00 -53.32 27.39
CA ARG A 134 -8.64 -52.95 27.00
C ARG A 134 -8.52 -53.00 25.48
N SER A 135 -8.00 -51.92 24.90
CA SER A 135 -7.72 -51.88 23.47
C SER A 135 -6.76 -53.00 23.05
N CYS A 136 -7.05 -53.60 21.89
CA CYS A 136 -6.19 -54.59 21.24
C CYS A 136 -5.05 -53.98 20.41
N TRP A 137 -4.90 -52.65 20.45
CA TRP A 137 -3.85 -51.94 19.71
C TRP A 137 -2.53 -51.89 20.48
N LYS A 138 -1.42 -52.05 19.75
CA LYS A 138 -0.07 -51.84 20.27
C LYS A 138 0.64 -50.79 19.45
N GLY A 139 1.28 -49.84 20.12
CA GLY A 139 1.90 -48.68 19.49
C GLY A 139 3.42 -48.66 19.60
N VAL A 140 4.10 -48.19 18.55
CA VAL A 140 5.46 -47.63 18.63
C VAL A 140 5.34 -46.12 18.50
N LEU A 141 5.71 -45.37 19.54
CA LEU A 141 5.49 -43.93 19.66
C LEU A 141 6.85 -43.23 19.74
N ILE A 142 7.14 -42.35 18.79
CA ILE A 142 8.44 -41.67 18.66
C ILE A 142 8.26 -40.18 18.93
N GLU A 143 9.01 -39.65 19.89
CA GLU A 143 9.01 -38.23 20.25
C GLU A 143 10.45 -37.70 20.36
N ALA A 144 10.71 -36.51 19.85
CA ALA A 144 12.03 -35.91 19.80
C ALA A 144 12.35 -35.06 21.04
N ASP A 145 11.35 -34.36 21.61
CA ASP A 145 11.51 -33.52 22.78
C ASP A 145 11.56 -34.36 24.07
N PRO A 146 12.63 -34.26 24.87
CA PRO A 146 12.77 -35.10 26.08
C PRO A 146 11.69 -34.87 27.14
N LEU A 147 11.11 -33.67 27.25
CA LEU A 147 10.09 -33.38 28.26
C LEU A 147 8.73 -33.95 27.83
N LYS A 148 8.39 -33.84 26.54
CA LYS A 148 7.20 -34.47 25.96
C LYS A 148 7.32 -35.98 25.94
N PHE A 149 8.48 -36.51 25.62
CA PHE A 149 8.78 -37.92 25.75
C PHE A 149 8.56 -38.45 27.18
N GLN A 150 8.96 -37.71 28.22
CA GLN A 150 8.69 -38.13 29.61
C GLN A 150 7.19 -38.22 29.91
N GLN A 151 6.39 -37.28 29.40
CA GLN A 151 4.92 -37.30 29.54
C GLN A 151 4.30 -38.49 28.79
N LEU A 152 4.74 -38.72 27.54
CA LEU A 152 4.37 -39.86 26.72
C LEU A 152 4.70 -41.20 27.41
N GLN A 153 5.90 -41.33 27.95
CA GLN A 153 6.33 -42.54 28.65
C GLN A 153 5.51 -42.78 29.93
N ALA A 154 5.18 -41.73 30.67
CA ALA A 154 4.33 -41.83 31.85
C ALA A 154 2.90 -42.28 31.50
N LEU A 155 2.31 -41.72 30.44
CA LEU A 155 0.98 -42.09 29.94
C LEU A 155 0.91 -43.57 29.54
N HIS A 156 1.94 -44.06 28.84
CA HIS A 156 1.97 -45.42 28.32
C HIS A 156 2.60 -46.46 29.26
N ALA A 157 3.00 -46.08 30.49
CA ALA A 157 3.65 -46.99 31.45
C ALA A 157 2.80 -48.22 31.81
N VAL A 158 1.47 -48.09 31.73
CA VAL A 158 0.49 -49.16 32.02
C VAL A 158 0.15 -50.03 30.80
N THR A 159 0.71 -49.69 29.63
CA THR A 159 0.48 -50.39 28.36
C THR A 159 1.69 -51.26 27.97
N ASP A 160 1.57 -52.02 26.88
CA ASP A 160 2.70 -52.70 26.25
C ASP A 160 3.22 -51.94 25.01
N ASN A 161 2.92 -50.64 24.92
CA ASN A 161 3.41 -49.76 23.87
C ASN A 161 4.89 -49.42 24.07
N ILE A 162 5.57 -49.12 22.97
CA ILE A 162 7.01 -48.87 22.92
C ILE A 162 7.22 -47.39 22.64
N CYS A 163 7.75 -46.64 23.60
CA CYS A 163 8.08 -45.23 23.44
C CYS A 163 9.57 -45.07 23.11
N ILE A 164 9.91 -44.27 22.11
CA ILE A 164 11.29 -44.00 21.68
C ILE A 164 11.55 -42.48 21.72
N CYS A 165 12.59 -42.06 22.44
CA CYS A 165 13.05 -40.67 22.46
C CYS A 165 14.07 -40.47 21.32
N ALA A 166 13.63 -40.00 20.15
CA ALA A 166 14.52 -39.80 19.01
C ALA A 166 14.03 -38.69 18.07
N ALA A 167 14.94 -37.81 17.68
CA ALA A 167 14.73 -36.94 16.53
C ALA A 167 15.00 -37.72 15.23
N VAL A 168 13.92 -38.02 14.51
CA VAL A 168 13.99 -38.70 13.21
C VAL A 168 14.69 -37.81 12.18
N SER A 169 15.42 -38.44 11.26
CA SER A 169 16.24 -37.75 10.26
C SER A 169 15.86 -38.19 8.86
N CYS A 170 15.72 -37.23 7.96
CA CYS A 170 15.50 -37.46 6.54
C CYS A 170 16.81 -37.56 5.74
N GLN A 171 17.98 -37.41 6.37
CA GLN A 171 19.26 -37.51 5.66
C GLN A 171 19.53 -38.94 5.18
N VAL A 172 20.02 -39.06 3.94
CA VAL A 172 20.42 -40.34 3.33
C VAL A 172 21.41 -41.06 4.25
N GLY A 173 21.16 -42.34 4.53
CA GLY A 173 22.05 -43.18 5.34
C GLY A 173 22.08 -42.87 6.84
N SER A 174 21.26 -41.94 7.33
CA SER A 174 21.24 -41.52 8.74
C SER A 174 20.95 -42.69 9.68
N PRO A 175 21.71 -42.85 10.79
CA PRO A 175 21.37 -43.81 11.83
C PRO A 175 20.04 -43.52 12.52
N ARG A 176 19.55 -42.28 12.42
CA ARG A 176 18.26 -41.82 12.96
C ARG A 176 17.15 -41.83 11.91
N SER A 177 17.33 -42.53 10.80
CA SER A 177 16.24 -42.78 9.83
C SER A 177 15.12 -43.59 10.50
N LEU A 178 13.87 -43.30 10.13
CA LEU A 178 12.69 -43.96 10.71
C LEU A 178 12.79 -45.49 10.58
N ARG A 179 13.20 -45.99 9.42
CA ARG A 179 13.42 -47.42 9.17
C ARG A 179 14.36 -48.07 10.18
N ARG A 180 15.51 -47.44 10.48
CA ARG A 180 16.49 -47.98 11.44
C ARG A 180 15.93 -47.98 12.86
N LEU A 181 15.22 -46.93 13.25
CA LEU A 181 14.55 -46.85 14.54
C LEU A 181 13.51 -47.97 14.69
N LEU A 182 12.66 -48.19 13.67
CA LEU A 182 11.66 -49.27 13.69
C LEU A 182 12.30 -50.66 13.67
N SER A 183 13.40 -50.86 12.94
CA SER A 183 14.11 -52.15 12.92
C SER A 183 14.72 -52.55 14.27
N SER A 184 14.95 -51.57 15.16
CA SER A 184 15.47 -51.81 16.51
C SER A 184 14.39 -52.33 17.48
N VAL A 185 13.11 -52.24 17.11
CA VAL A 185 11.97 -52.67 17.92
C VAL A 185 11.86 -54.19 17.88
N GLY A 186 12.29 -54.85 18.98
CA GLY A 186 12.10 -56.29 19.21
C GLY A 186 13.28 -57.21 18.85
N GLY A 187 14.48 -56.66 18.67
CA GLY A 187 15.72 -57.45 18.55
C GLY A 187 16.16 -58.10 19.87
N GLU A 188 16.64 -59.35 19.83
CA GLU A 188 17.08 -60.12 21.02
C GLU A 188 18.39 -59.61 21.67
N ASN A 189 19.04 -58.61 21.07
CA ASN A 189 20.23 -57.97 21.62
C ASN A 189 19.88 -56.55 22.08
N GLY A 190 19.52 -56.40 23.36
CA GLY A 190 19.46 -55.12 24.06
C GLY A 190 20.85 -54.51 24.28
N SER A 191 21.65 -54.40 23.22
CA SER A 191 23.02 -53.88 23.24
C SER A 191 23.42 -53.39 21.84
N SER A 192 22.77 -52.33 21.35
CA SER A 192 23.33 -51.50 20.29
C SER A 192 22.83 -50.05 20.32
N ALA A 193 22.45 -49.54 21.50
CA ALA A 193 22.38 -48.09 21.73
C ALA A 193 23.75 -47.49 22.09
N GLU A 194 24.81 -48.31 22.20
CA GLU A 194 26.17 -47.89 22.59
C GLU A 194 27.09 -47.49 21.41
N ALA A 195 26.63 -47.52 20.16
CA ALA A 195 27.50 -47.25 18.99
C ALA A 195 27.35 -45.85 18.37
N LEU A 196 26.66 -44.92 19.02
CA LEU A 196 26.52 -43.53 18.57
C LEU A 196 26.88 -42.56 19.71
N GLU A 197 28.08 -42.71 20.28
CA GLU A 197 28.67 -41.73 21.17
C GLU A 197 29.18 -40.52 20.39
N GLY A 198 28.50 -39.39 20.55
CA GLY A 198 28.89 -38.13 19.95
C GLY A 198 28.13 -36.88 20.41
N SER A 199 27.28 -36.96 21.46
CA SER A 199 26.85 -35.79 22.26
C SER A 199 25.91 -36.26 23.38
N SER A 200 26.29 -35.96 24.62
CA SER A 200 25.56 -36.11 25.88
C SER A 200 24.08 -36.52 25.79
N LEU A 201 23.79 -37.80 26.03
CA LEU A 201 22.47 -38.32 26.38
C LEU A 201 22.63 -39.14 27.67
N SER A 202 22.04 -38.66 28.77
CA SER A 202 21.94 -39.40 30.02
C SER A 202 20.82 -40.44 29.89
N VAL A 203 21.19 -41.72 29.83
CA VAL A 203 20.26 -42.83 30.04
C VAL A 203 20.19 -43.06 31.54
N ASP A 204 19.15 -42.52 32.19
CA ASP A 204 18.87 -42.86 33.59
C ASP A 204 18.37 -44.30 33.68
N SER A 205 19.14 -45.10 34.42
CA SER A 205 18.87 -46.51 34.70
C SER A 205 17.73 -46.64 35.70
N CYS A 206 16.48 -46.82 35.23
CA CYS A 206 15.42 -47.32 36.10
C CYS A 206 14.27 -48.00 35.33
N ASN A 207 14.48 -49.25 34.88
CA ASN A 207 13.53 -50.35 35.12
C ASN A 207 14.07 -51.66 34.52
N SER A 208 14.71 -52.45 35.39
CA SER A 208 15.04 -53.85 35.12
C SER A 208 13.81 -54.70 35.42
N SER A 209 13.00 -54.99 34.39
CA SER A 209 12.05 -56.11 34.38
C SER A 209 11.76 -56.47 32.92
N ARG A 210 12.31 -57.62 32.49
CA ARG A 210 12.23 -58.13 31.11
C ARG A 210 10.78 -58.44 30.71
N LYS A 211 10.03 -57.43 30.22
CA LYS A 211 8.85 -57.68 29.38
C LYS A 211 9.33 -58.23 28.04
N LYS A 212 8.84 -59.40 27.62
CA LYS A 212 9.00 -59.91 26.25
C LYS A 212 8.31 -58.91 25.32
N HIS A 213 9.06 -58.02 24.70
CA HIS A 213 8.50 -57.05 23.77
C HIS A 213 8.03 -57.77 22.51
N TRP A 214 6.84 -57.41 22.03
CA TRP A 214 6.32 -57.84 20.73
C TRP A 214 7.17 -57.22 19.61
N ARG A 215 7.12 -57.80 18.42
CA ARG A 215 7.85 -57.30 17.24
C ARG A 215 6.89 -56.57 16.32
N LEU A 216 7.31 -55.41 15.82
CA LEU A 216 6.58 -54.70 14.78
C LEU A 216 6.79 -55.42 13.44
N GLU A 217 5.70 -55.85 12.81
CA GLU A 217 5.74 -56.46 11.48
C GLU A 217 5.97 -55.41 10.40
N GLN A 218 6.42 -55.83 9.21
CA GLN A 218 6.65 -54.91 8.09
C GLN A 218 5.34 -54.29 7.58
N ASP A 219 4.23 -55.01 7.73
CA ASP A 219 2.91 -54.66 7.19
C ASP A 219 1.94 -54.24 8.31
N PHE A 220 2.44 -53.46 9.29
CA PHE A 220 1.66 -53.00 10.44
C PHE A 220 0.44 -52.15 10.04
N ASP A 221 -0.56 -52.05 10.91
CA ASP A 221 -1.88 -51.53 10.50
C ASP A 221 -1.92 -50.04 10.20
N PHE A 222 -1.37 -49.21 11.09
CA PHE A 222 -1.52 -47.75 11.01
C PHE A 222 -0.21 -46.99 11.18
N LEU A 223 0.12 -46.13 10.23
CA LEU A 223 1.24 -45.19 10.32
C LEU A 223 0.69 -43.77 10.46
N CYS A 224 1.10 -43.06 11.50
CA CYS A 224 0.89 -41.63 11.69
C CYS A 224 2.25 -40.90 11.63
N ILE A 225 2.37 -39.93 10.72
CA ILE A 225 3.55 -39.06 10.60
C ILE A 225 3.10 -37.62 10.75
N ASP A 226 3.54 -37.00 11.85
CA ASP A 226 3.33 -35.59 12.17
C ASP A 226 4.66 -35.00 12.66
N VAL A 227 5.58 -34.77 11.73
CA VAL A 227 6.95 -34.31 12.00
C VAL A 227 7.21 -33.00 11.26
N ASP A 228 6.41 -31.98 11.58
CA ASP A 228 6.55 -30.55 11.24
C ASP A 228 7.37 -30.29 9.96
N GLY A 229 7.01 -30.87 8.82
CA GLY A 229 7.69 -30.63 7.54
C GLY A 229 9.05 -31.30 7.38
N ILE A 230 9.15 -32.62 7.57
CA ILE A 230 10.05 -33.55 6.83
C ILE A 230 9.33 -34.84 6.38
N ASP A 231 8.01 -34.84 6.48
CA ASP A 231 7.09 -35.98 6.43
C ASP A 231 7.21 -36.74 5.11
N TYR A 232 7.27 -36.01 3.99
CA TYR A 232 7.45 -36.58 2.65
C TYR A 232 8.66 -37.53 2.58
N TRP A 233 9.80 -37.10 3.13
CA TRP A 233 11.03 -37.89 3.07
C TRP A 233 11.01 -39.06 4.03
N LEU A 234 10.36 -38.92 5.19
CA LEU A 234 10.15 -40.04 6.11
C LEU A 234 9.30 -41.13 5.46
N LEU A 235 8.21 -40.74 4.78
CA LEU A 235 7.37 -41.68 4.05
C LEU A 235 8.11 -42.30 2.87
N HIS A 236 8.83 -41.50 2.08
CA HIS A 236 9.64 -41.97 0.95
C HIS A 236 10.66 -43.02 1.40
N ASP A 237 11.44 -42.74 2.44
CA ASP A 237 12.45 -43.65 2.95
C ASP A 237 11.84 -44.88 3.63
N LEU A 238 10.66 -44.76 4.22
CA LEU A 238 9.97 -45.90 4.82
C LEU A 238 9.47 -46.87 3.73
N LEU A 239 8.88 -46.34 2.65
CA LEU A 239 8.29 -47.12 1.56
C LEU A 239 9.30 -47.57 0.49
N GLY A 240 10.39 -46.84 0.26
CA GLY A 240 11.39 -47.15 -0.76
C GLY A 240 12.14 -48.46 -0.55
N ALA A 241 12.83 -49.00 -1.56
CA ALA A 241 13.88 -49.98 -1.34
C ALA A 241 15.22 -49.24 -1.15
N ASP A 242 16.22 -49.83 -0.47
CA ASP A 242 17.56 -49.24 -0.45
C ASP A 242 18.11 -49.23 -1.89
N ASP A 243 18.04 -48.08 -2.58
CA ASP A 243 18.77 -47.83 -3.84
C ASP A 243 19.81 -46.70 -3.67
N ASP A 244 20.15 -46.38 -2.43
CA ASP A 244 21.22 -45.45 -2.10
C ASP A 244 22.59 -46.14 -2.22
N GLY A 245 23.11 -46.21 -3.45
CA GLY A 245 24.56 -46.20 -3.68
C GLY A 245 25.16 -47.33 -4.52
N ILE A 246 25.03 -47.25 -5.85
CA ILE A 246 26.19 -47.51 -6.72
C ILE A 246 26.77 -46.13 -7.06
N GLU A 247 27.57 -45.57 -6.16
CA GLU A 247 28.63 -44.63 -6.59
C GLU A 247 29.74 -45.50 -7.21
N GLU A 248 29.94 -45.37 -8.52
CA GLU A 248 31.19 -45.78 -9.16
C GLU A 248 32.35 -45.01 -8.52
N TYR A 249 33.05 -45.62 -7.56
CA TYR A 249 34.41 -45.19 -7.21
C TYR A 249 35.43 -45.91 -8.10
N PRO A 250 36.49 -45.22 -8.55
CA PRO A 250 37.51 -45.82 -9.39
C PRO A 250 38.26 -46.89 -8.60
N ASN A 251 38.49 -48.03 -9.26
CA ASN A 251 39.28 -49.17 -8.79
C ASN A 251 40.50 -48.75 -7.97
N ASP A 252 40.50 -49.02 -6.67
CA ASP A 252 41.75 -49.27 -5.94
C ASP A 252 41.75 -50.70 -5.39
N ALA A 253 42.70 -51.46 -5.91
CA ALA A 253 42.80 -52.89 -5.74
C ALA A 253 43.65 -53.21 -4.50
N SER A 254 43.12 -53.01 -3.28
CA SER A 254 43.67 -53.68 -2.09
C SER A 254 42.84 -53.48 -0.81
N ASN A 255 41.70 -54.18 -0.66
CA ASN A 255 41.37 -54.78 0.64
C ASN A 255 40.20 -55.76 0.55
N ASN A 256 40.46 -57.02 0.88
CA ASN A 256 39.51 -58.11 0.79
C ASN A 256 38.73 -58.25 2.11
N LYS A 257 37.71 -57.41 2.31
CA LYS A 257 36.66 -57.64 3.32
C LYS A 257 35.31 -57.27 2.72
N GLN A 258 34.53 -58.28 2.31
CA GLN A 258 33.15 -58.14 1.88
C GLN A 258 32.31 -57.52 3.03
N PRO A 259 31.60 -56.40 2.82
CA PRO A 259 30.57 -55.98 3.76
C PRO A 259 29.36 -56.92 3.62
N ARG A 260 28.82 -57.36 4.75
CA ARG A 260 27.57 -58.13 4.81
C ARG A 260 26.42 -57.21 4.37
N ASN A 261 25.89 -57.47 3.18
CA ASN A 261 24.75 -56.76 2.61
C ASN A 261 23.46 -57.26 3.27
N THR A 262 23.07 -56.67 4.40
CA THR A 262 21.74 -56.86 4.99
C THR A 262 20.78 -55.86 4.34
N ARG A 263 20.12 -56.27 3.25
CA ARG A 263 18.95 -55.58 2.69
C ARG A 263 17.91 -55.42 3.81
N LEU A 264 17.64 -54.20 4.26
CA LEU A 264 16.46 -53.94 5.07
C LEU A 264 15.25 -53.91 4.13
N CYS A 265 14.27 -54.77 4.38
CA CYS A 265 13.02 -54.80 3.63
C CYS A 265 12.20 -53.53 3.89
N SER A 266 11.45 -53.07 2.89
CA SER A 266 10.55 -51.91 2.99
C SER A 266 9.34 -52.20 3.88
N TYR A 267 8.92 -51.23 4.69
CA TYR A 267 7.66 -51.33 5.44
C TYR A 267 6.48 -50.99 4.52
N ARG A 268 5.32 -51.62 4.75
CA ARG A 268 4.09 -51.43 3.99
C ARG A 268 2.88 -51.34 4.95
N PRO A 269 2.70 -50.21 5.65
CA PRO A 269 1.56 -50.04 6.54
C PRO A 269 0.22 -50.19 5.79
N LEU A 270 -0.84 -50.67 6.43
CA LEU A 270 -2.14 -50.82 5.76
C LEU A 270 -2.79 -49.46 5.47
N VAL A 271 -2.70 -48.55 6.45
CA VAL A 271 -3.24 -47.19 6.40
C VAL A 271 -2.17 -46.20 6.84
N ILE A 272 -2.06 -45.08 6.12
CA ILE A 272 -1.13 -43.99 6.40
C ILE A 272 -1.95 -42.72 6.67
N CYS A 273 -1.69 -42.06 7.80
CA CYS A 273 -2.06 -40.69 8.10
C CYS A 273 -0.78 -39.86 8.09
N ILE A 274 -0.73 -38.80 7.28
CA ILE A 274 0.46 -37.98 7.13
C ILE A 274 0.11 -36.51 6.99
N GLU A 275 0.87 -35.65 7.66
CA GLU A 275 0.70 -34.21 7.58
C GLU A 275 1.17 -33.66 6.21
N PHE A 276 0.44 -32.69 5.68
CA PHE A 276 0.81 -31.89 4.51
C PHE A 276 0.65 -30.40 4.81
N ASN A 277 1.30 -29.55 4.01
CA ASN A 277 1.13 -28.11 4.19
C ASN A 277 -0.24 -27.63 3.62
N PRO A 278 -1.18 -27.17 4.46
CA PRO A 278 -2.55 -26.86 4.05
C PRO A 278 -2.70 -25.54 3.28
N THR A 279 -1.61 -24.78 3.18
CA THR A 279 -1.60 -23.49 2.45
C THR A 279 -1.30 -23.66 0.97
N MET A 280 -0.79 -24.82 0.57
CA MET A 280 -0.37 -25.09 -0.80
C MET A 280 -1.57 -25.42 -1.71
N PRO A 281 -1.61 -24.88 -2.94
CA PRO A 281 -2.64 -25.21 -3.92
C PRO A 281 -2.65 -26.70 -4.31
N MET A 282 -3.81 -27.21 -4.71
CA MET A 282 -3.98 -28.63 -5.13
C MET A 282 -3.31 -28.94 -6.49
N ASP A 283 -3.07 -27.93 -7.32
CA ASP A 283 -2.38 -28.07 -8.60
C ASP A 283 -0.86 -27.86 -8.48
N LEU A 284 -0.34 -27.66 -7.25
CA LEU A 284 1.08 -27.53 -6.97
C LEU A 284 1.67 -28.85 -6.48
N ILE A 285 2.74 -29.30 -7.14
CA ILE A 285 3.61 -30.36 -6.63
C ILE A 285 4.85 -29.69 -6.04
N TYR A 286 4.90 -29.59 -4.71
CA TYR A 286 6.02 -29.03 -3.98
C TYR A 286 6.56 -30.07 -3.02
N ILE A 287 7.79 -30.50 -3.26
CA ILE A 287 8.55 -31.35 -2.35
C ILE A 287 9.58 -30.46 -1.68
N GLN A 288 9.56 -30.43 -0.35
CA GLN A 288 10.57 -29.67 0.37
C GLN A 288 11.99 -30.23 0.14
N PRO A 289 13.04 -29.40 0.22
CA PRO A 289 14.41 -29.89 0.20
C PRO A 289 14.67 -30.95 1.28
N ARG A 290 15.45 -31.98 0.94
CA ARG A 290 15.84 -33.05 1.87
C ARG A 290 16.84 -32.55 2.91
N CYS A 291 16.34 -32.01 4.01
CA CYS A 291 17.15 -31.42 5.07
C CYS A 291 16.43 -31.41 6.42
N ASP A 292 17.10 -31.92 7.46
CA ASP A 292 16.57 -31.98 8.83
C ASP A 292 16.31 -30.60 9.47
N SER A 293 16.85 -29.52 8.90
CA SER A 293 16.68 -28.15 9.41
C SER A 293 15.67 -27.32 8.60
N ILE A 294 15.07 -27.87 7.54
CA ILE A 294 14.08 -27.18 6.71
C ILE A 294 12.69 -27.68 7.09
N ARG A 295 11.74 -26.75 7.27
CA ARG A 295 10.39 -26.98 7.84
C ARG A 295 9.32 -26.32 6.95
N HIS A 296 9.36 -26.59 5.64
CA HIS A 296 8.40 -26.00 4.69
C HIS A 296 7.11 -26.82 4.60
N GLY A 297 7.18 -28.12 4.87
CA GLY A 297 6.14 -29.08 4.49
C GLY A 297 6.13 -29.31 2.98
N SER A 298 5.43 -30.36 2.56
CA SER A 298 5.20 -30.69 1.14
C SER A 298 3.73 -30.55 0.78
N SER A 299 3.43 -30.39 -0.51
CA SER A 299 2.05 -30.27 -0.97
C SER A 299 1.33 -31.63 -0.93
N LEU A 300 0.00 -31.59 -0.77
CA LEU A 300 -0.84 -32.79 -0.83
C LEU A 300 -0.60 -33.58 -2.13
N SER A 301 -0.49 -32.88 -3.27
CA SER A 301 -0.30 -33.52 -4.58
C SER A 301 1.04 -34.25 -4.67
N ALA A 302 2.10 -33.74 -4.04
CA ALA A 302 3.37 -34.44 -3.95
C ALA A 302 3.25 -35.74 -3.14
N LEU A 303 2.54 -35.72 -2.01
CA LEU A 303 2.28 -36.92 -1.21
C LEU A 303 1.39 -37.92 -1.93
N VAL A 304 0.39 -37.46 -2.69
CA VAL A 304 -0.48 -38.33 -3.50
C VAL A 304 0.33 -39.01 -4.62
N GLU A 305 1.23 -38.29 -5.29
CA GLU A 305 2.12 -38.88 -6.29
C GLU A 305 3.07 -39.92 -5.67
N LEU A 306 3.68 -39.58 -4.54
CA LEU A 306 4.55 -40.50 -3.79
C LEU A 306 3.79 -41.76 -3.37
N ALA A 307 2.64 -41.62 -2.71
CA ALA A 307 1.84 -42.74 -2.23
C ALA A 307 1.36 -43.63 -3.39
N ASN A 308 0.90 -43.04 -4.50
CA ASN A 308 0.51 -43.80 -5.69
C ASN A 308 1.67 -44.61 -6.28
N SER A 309 2.90 -44.08 -6.26
CA SER A 309 4.08 -44.80 -6.75
C SER A 309 4.40 -46.07 -5.94
N PHE A 310 3.84 -46.18 -4.73
CA PHE A 310 3.95 -47.32 -3.83
C PHE A 310 2.63 -48.08 -3.65
N ASP A 311 1.70 -47.96 -4.60
CA ASP A 311 0.39 -48.65 -4.61
C ASP A 311 -0.54 -48.27 -3.44
N TYR A 312 -0.53 -47.01 -3.03
CA TYR A 312 -1.54 -46.46 -2.10
C TYR A 312 -2.50 -45.52 -2.81
N VAL A 313 -3.71 -45.38 -2.25
CA VAL A 313 -4.80 -44.54 -2.77
C VAL A 313 -5.20 -43.54 -1.69
N LEU A 314 -5.36 -42.27 -2.05
CA LEU A 314 -5.92 -41.24 -1.17
C LEU A 314 -7.40 -41.55 -0.91
N VAL A 315 -7.82 -41.58 0.35
CA VAL A 315 -9.22 -41.88 0.72
C VAL A 315 -9.93 -40.73 1.42
N GLU A 316 -9.22 -39.82 2.09
CA GLU A 316 -9.80 -38.61 2.70
C GLU A 316 -8.69 -37.62 3.09
N THR A 317 -9.06 -36.36 3.34
CA THR A 317 -8.18 -35.36 3.99
C THR A 317 -8.88 -34.65 5.15
N THR A 318 -8.14 -34.18 6.16
CA THR A 318 -8.62 -33.15 7.07
C THR A 318 -8.02 -31.79 6.69
N VAL A 319 -7.87 -30.88 7.66
CA VAL A 319 -7.18 -29.62 7.43
C VAL A 319 -5.70 -29.87 7.17
N PHE A 320 -5.05 -30.71 8.00
CA PHE A 320 -3.60 -30.94 7.96
C PHE A 320 -3.22 -32.35 7.49
N ASN A 321 -4.11 -33.33 7.65
CA ASN A 321 -3.78 -34.75 7.45
C ASN A 321 -4.35 -35.32 6.16
N ALA A 322 -3.57 -36.16 5.48
CA ALA A 322 -4.01 -36.96 4.35
C ALA A 322 -4.03 -38.45 4.74
N PHE A 323 -5.11 -39.15 4.35
CA PHE A 323 -5.26 -40.57 4.60
C PHE A 323 -5.06 -41.39 3.33
N PHE A 324 -4.15 -42.35 3.38
CA PHE A 324 -3.88 -43.28 2.30
C PHE A 324 -4.11 -44.71 2.74
N VAL A 325 -4.65 -45.54 1.84
CA VAL A 325 -4.88 -46.97 2.06
C VAL A 325 -4.25 -47.75 0.91
N GLN A 326 -3.69 -48.92 1.19
CA GLN A 326 -3.16 -49.79 0.13
C GLN A 326 -4.23 -50.05 -0.95
N ARG A 327 -3.83 -50.05 -2.22
CA ARG A 327 -4.75 -50.11 -3.37
C ARG A 327 -5.65 -51.35 -3.34
N ASN A 328 -5.11 -52.52 -3.00
CA ASN A 328 -5.90 -53.75 -2.85
C ASN A 328 -6.98 -53.62 -1.77
N LEU A 329 -6.65 -53.06 -0.61
CA LEU A 329 -7.60 -52.84 0.48
C LEU A 329 -8.65 -51.78 0.12
N TYR A 330 -8.25 -50.72 -0.60
CA TYR A 330 -9.19 -49.73 -1.11
C TYR A 330 -10.22 -50.36 -2.05
N GLU A 331 -9.76 -51.10 -3.06
CA GLU A 331 -10.64 -51.71 -4.08
C GLU A 331 -11.61 -52.72 -3.46
N GLU A 332 -11.19 -53.44 -2.42
CA GLU A 332 -11.99 -54.48 -1.78
C GLU A 332 -12.96 -53.94 -0.71
N TYR A 333 -12.55 -52.93 0.08
CA TYR A 333 -13.30 -52.53 1.29
C TYR A 333 -13.80 -51.07 1.30
N LEU A 334 -13.14 -50.14 0.60
CA LEU A 334 -13.43 -48.71 0.73
C LEU A 334 -14.04 -48.08 -0.53
N LYS A 335 -13.96 -48.73 -1.69
CA LYS A 335 -14.41 -48.19 -2.98
C LYS A 335 -15.87 -47.73 -3.00
N GLU A 336 -16.76 -48.43 -2.27
CA GLU A 336 -18.17 -48.05 -2.18
C GLU A 336 -18.39 -46.81 -1.30
N GLU A 337 -17.59 -46.66 -0.23
CA GLU A 337 -17.65 -45.52 0.69
C GLU A 337 -16.99 -44.27 0.08
N VAL A 338 -15.91 -44.46 -0.69
CA VAL A 338 -15.12 -43.41 -1.34
C VAL A 338 -15.02 -43.68 -2.85
N PRO A 339 -16.08 -43.39 -3.63
CA PRO A 339 -16.12 -43.70 -5.05
C PRO A 339 -15.27 -42.75 -5.93
N ASP A 340 -14.97 -41.54 -5.44
CA ASP A 340 -14.12 -40.56 -6.11
C ASP A 340 -12.95 -40.19 -5.20
N THR A 341 -11.75 -40.64 -5.57
CA THR A 341 -10.51 -40.44 -4.81
C THR A 341 -9.68 -39.27 -5.33
N SER A 342 -10.25 -38.43 -6.20
CA SER A 342 -9.56 -37.23 -6.69
C SER A 342 -9.34 -36.22 -5.58
N ILE A 343 -8.24 -35.46 -5.66
CA ILE A 343 -7.94 -34.41 -4.69
C ILE A 343 -9.09 -33.37 -4.67
N GLU A 344 -9.67 -33.07 -5.83
CA GLU A 344 -10.77 -32.12 -5.97
C GLU A 344 -12.06 -32.58 -5.26
N ALA A 345 -12.28 -33.88 -5.12
CA ALA A 345 -13.42 -34.43 -4.40
C ALA A 345 -13.18 -34.47 -2.88
N LEU A 346 -11.93 -34.73 -2.46
CA LEU A 346 -11.59 -35.01 -1.06
C LEU A 346 -11.00 -33.81 -0.30
N HIS A 347 -10.51 -32.78 -0.99
CA HIS A 347 -9.81 -31.65 -0.36
C HIS A 347 -10.37 -30.29 -0.77
N GLU A 348 -10.30 -29.33 0.16
CA GLU A 348 -10.57 -27.92 -0.10
C GLU A 348 -9.50 -27.07 0.58
N VAL A 349 -8.82 -26.24 -0.20
CA VAL A 349 -7.76 -25.36 0.29
C VAL A 349 -8.38 -24.20 1.07
N THR A 350 -8.47 -24.37 2.38
CA THR A 350 -9.08 -23.37 3.29
C THR A 350 -8.10 -22.31 3.77
N MET A 351 -6.79 -22.59 3.73
CA MET A 351 -5.72 -21.72 4.24
C MET A 351 -4.84 -21.12 3.13
N GLY A 352 -5.24 -21.28 1.87
CA GLY A 352 -4.48 -20.82 0.71
C GLY A 352 -4.45 -19.29 0.58
N THR A 353 -3.32 -18.79 0.06
CA THR A 353 -3.16 -17.40 -0.35
C THR A 353 -3.10 -17.36 -1.87
N GLN A 354 -4.05 -16.69 -2.51
CA GLN A 354 -4.08 -16.51 -3.96
C GLN A 354 -3.61 -15.10 -4.32
N LEU A 355 -2.87 -15.00 -5.42
CA LEU A 355 -2.41 -13.75 -5.98
C LEU A 355 -3.19 -13.44 -7.26
N TYR A 356 -3.61 -12.21 -7.42
CA TYR A 356 -4.17 -11.71 -8.68
C TYR A 356 -3.55 -10.37 -9.04
N GLN A 357 -3.49 -10.09 -10.33
CA GLN A 357 -2.93 -8.87 -10.87
C GLN A 357 -4.06 -7.98 -11.39
N LEU A 358 -4.02 -6.70 -11.03
CA LEU A 358 -4.85 -5.67 -11.63
C LEU A 358 -4.23 -5.21 -12.95
N TYR A 359 -5.04 -4.63 -13.84
CA TYR A 359 -4.58 -4.17 -15.15
C TYR A 359 -3.43 -3.15 -15.07
N ASP A 360 -3.38 -2.38 -14.00
CA ASP A 360 -2.31 -1.42 -13.71
C ASP A 360 -1.00 -2.11 -13.25
N GLY A 361 -0.95 -3.43 -13.13
CA GLY A 361 0.22 -4.15 -12.62
C GLY A 361 0.26 -4.27 -11.09
N THR A 362 -0.72 -3.73 -10.36
CA THR A 362 -0.84 -3.94 -8.91
C THR A 362 -1.08 -5.41 -8.59
N ILE A 363 -0.27 -5.95 -7.68
CA ILE A 363 -0.42 -7.29 -7.14
C ILE A 363 -1.34 -7.25 -5.92
N LYS A 364 -2.35 -8.12 -5.89
CA LYS A 364 -3.30 -8.22 -4.78
C LYS A 364 -3.39 -9.65 -4.26
N LEU A 365 -3.67 -9.77 -2.96
CA LEU A 365 -3.88 -11.06 -2.31
C LEU A 365 -5.37 -11.34 -2.11
N TRP A 366 -5.71 -12.62 -2.15
CA TRP A 366 -7.02 -13.18 -1.83
C TRP A 366 -6.87 -14.44 -1.00
N GLY A 367 -7.88 -14.80 -0.21
CA GLY A 367 -7.81 -15.93 0.72
C GLY A 367 -7.16 -15.55 2.05
N CYS A 368 -6.25 -16.38 2.56
CA CYS A 368 -5.53 -16.12 3.79
C CYS A 368 -4.57 -14.93 3.62
N LYS A 369 -4.65 -13.92 4.49
CA LYS A 369 -3.77 -12.73 4.45
C LYS A 369 -2.88 -12.63 5.68
N LYS A 370 -2.50 -13.77 6.26
CA LYS A 370 -1.75 -13.86 7.51
C LYS A 370 -0.61 -14.87 7.37
N MET A 371 0.55 -14.52 7.88
CA MET A 371 1.68 -15.42 8.13
C MET A 371 1.31 -16.32 9.31
N LEU A 372 0.68 -17.46 9.02
CA LEU A 372 0.02 -18.34 9.99
C LEU A 372 0.94 -18.67 11.19
N TRP A 373 2.14 -19.19 10.94
CA TRP A 373 3.08 -19.58 12.01
C TRP A 373 3.76 -18.42 12.74
N HIS A 374 3.61 -17.17 12.27
CA HIS A 374 4.23 -15.99 12.87
C HIS A 374 3.22 -14.99 13.46
N GLY A 375 1.92 -15.18 13.22
CA GLY A 375 0.90 -14.29 13.73
C GLY A 375 0.78 -12.94 13.02
N LEU A 376 1.57 -12.68 11.97
CA LEU A 376 1.66 -11.36 11.31
C LEU A 376 0.76 -11.25 10.07
N PRO A 377 0.17 -10.08 9.77
CA PRO A 377 -0.53 -9.87 8.50
C PRO A 377 0.46 -9.83 7.32
N LEU A 378 0.01 -10.27 6.14
CA LEU A 378 0.72 -10.10 4.89
C LEU A 378 0.61 -8.64 4.42
N ASP A 379 1.75 -8.01 4.17
CA ASP A 379 1.84 -6.62 3.72
C ASP A 379 1.93 -6.56 2.19
N GLU A 380 0.78 -6.30 1.54
CA GLU A 380 0.71 -6.21 0.07
C GLU A 380 1.66 -5.14 -0.49
N THR A 381 2.03 -4.11 0.28
CA THR A 381 2.92 -3.04 -0.22
C THR A 381 4.35 -3.52 -0.46
N LYS A 382 4.79 -4.54 0.29
CA LYS A 382 6.12 -5.16 0.18
C LYS A 382 6.23 -6.21 -0.92
N MET A 383 5.10 -6.61 -1.53
CA MET A 383 5.03 -7.68 -2.53
C MET A 383 4.94 -7.16 -3.97
N GLN A 384 5.05 -5.85 -4.15
CA GLN A 384 4.84 -5.22 -5.45
C GLN A 384 6.11 -5.27 -6.28
N MET A 385 5.97 -5.71 -7.53
CA MET A 385 7.07 -5.74 -8.49
C MET A 385 7.33 -4.35 -9.08
N LEU A 386 6.27 -3.59 -9.28
CA LEU A 386 6.29 -2.22 -9.77
C LEU A 386 6.23 -1.25 -8.59
N THR A 387 6.94 -0.14 -8.67
CA THR A 387 6.74 0.96 -7.73
C THR A 387 5.31 1.48 -7.83
N ALA A 388 4.85 2.29 -6.88
CA ALA A 388 3.48 2.81 -6.96
C ALA A 388 3.28 3.65 -8.24
N GLU A 389 4.35 4.27 -8.73
CA GLU A 389 4.40 5.15 -9.89
C GLU A 389 4.39 4.39 -11.23
N GLU A 390 4.90 3.16 -11.25
CA GLU A 390 4.94 2.32 -12.44
C GLU A 390 3.63 1.57 -12.69
N ARG A 391 2.69 1.58 -11.72
CA ARG A 391 1.45 0.81 -11.79
C ARG A 391 0.39 1.51 -12.62
N GLN A 392 0.45 1.32 -13.94
CA GLN A 392 -0.50 1.85 -14.91
C GLN A 392 -0.88 0.78 -15.94
N PHE A 393 -2.11 0.82 -16.48
CA PHE A 393 -2.54 -0.18 -17.46
C PHE A 393 -1.80 0.04 -18.79
N PRO A 394 -0.92 -0.88 -19.23
CA PRO A 394 -0.03 -0.63 -20.36
C PRO A 394 -0.75 -0.54 -21.71
N PHE A 395 -2.01 -0.97 -21.78
CA PHE A 395 -2.86 -0.92 -22.97
C PHE A 395 -4.09 -0.05 -22.77
N ALA A 396 -4.06 0.87 -21.80
CA ALA A 396 -5.12 1.86 -21.67
C ALA A 396 -5.33 2.49 -23.05
N PRO A 397 -6.55 2.38 -23.63
CA PRO A 397 -6.80 2.95 -24.94
C PRO A 397 -6.40 4.42 -24.85
N ASP A 398 -5.60 4.87 -25.82
CA ASP A 398 -5.34 6.28 -25.93
C ASP A 398 -6.72 6.94 -26.03
N ASP A 399 -7.15 7.66 -24.99
CA ASP A 399 -8.33 8.54 -25.05
C ASP A 399 -8.09 9.73 -26.02
N SER A 400 -7.10 9.59 -26.89
CA SER A 400 -6.75 10.45 -28.00
C SER A 400 -6.19 9.61 -29.13
N GLY A 401 -6.93 9.48 -30.23
CA GLY A 401 -6.26 9.28 -31.51
C GLY A 401 -5.17 10.35 -31.67
N GLY A 402 -3.91 9.96 -31.62
CA GLY A 402 -2.81 10.92 -31.61
C GLY A 402 -1.44 10.35 -31.21
N ASP A 403 -0.80 9.67 -32.16
CA ASP A 403 0.66 9.63 -32.41
C ASP A 403 1.63 9.67 -31.19
N GLY A 404 2.06 8.48 -30.74
CA GLY A 404 3.46 8.03 -30.68
C GLY A 404 4.52 8.78 -29.85
N SER A 405 4.23 9.95 -29.28
CA SER A 405 5.25 10.85 -28.68
C SER A 405 5.20 10.96 -27.15
N ILE A 406 4.33 10.17 -26.48
CA ILE A 406 3.94 10.40 -25.07
C ILE A 406 4.94 9.85 -24.03
N LYS A 407 5.88 8.96 -24.39
CA LYS A 407 6.78 8.33 -23.40
C LYS A 407 7.78 9.27 -22.71
N ASN A 408 8.03 10.47 -23.22
CA ASN A 408 9.03 11.39 -22.65
C ASN A 408 8.46 12.42 -21.64
N ASN A 409 7.14 12.56 -21.52
CA ASN A 409 6.55 13.60 -20.66
C ASN A 409 6.27 13.13 -19.21
N SER A 410 6.13 11.83 -18.95
CA SER A 410 5.78 11.32 -17.60
C SER A 410 6.91 11.50 -16.57
N ALA A 411 8.17 11.28 -16.95
CA ALA A 411 9.31 11.53 -16.08
C ALA A 411 9.48 13.02 -15.76
N GLN A 412 9.31 13.89 -16.76
CA GLN A 412 9.38 15.34 -16.59
C GLN A 412 8.24 15.86 -15.69
N ASP A 413 7.02 15.34 -15.84
CA ASP A 413 5.89 15.74 -15.00
C ASP A 413 6.08 15.26 -13.54
N PHE A 414 6.69 14.10 -13.31
CA PHE A 414 7.06 13.62 -11.98
C PHE A 414 8.13 14.50 -11.32
N GLU A 415 9.23 14.81 -12.04
CA GLU A 415 10.28 15.71 -11.54
C GLU A 415 9.72 17.10 -11.16
N ILE A 416 8.79 17.63 -11.96
CA ILE A 416 8.12 18.91 -11.67
C ILE A 416 7.29 18.79 -10.38
N ALA A 417 6.51 17.73 -10.21
CA ALA A 417 5.70 17.52 -9.01
C ALA A 417 6.55 17.28 -7.75
N GLU A 418 7.67 16.56 -7.86
CA GLU A 418 8.60 16.33 -6.75
C GLU A 418 9.32 17.63 -6.34
N SER A 419 9.60 18.52 -7.30
CA SER A 419 10.18 19.84 -7.02
C SER A 419 9.21 20.80 -6.31
N ALA A 420 7.91 20.49 -6.27
CA ALA A 420 6.90 21.33 -5.64
C ALA A 420 6.96 21.22 -4.11
N ILE A 421 6.94 22.37 -3.44
CA ILE A 421 6.98 22.49 -1.99
C ILE A 421 5.63 22.07 -1.39
N ASP A 422 5.65 21.12 -0.45
CA ASP A 422 4.45 20.61 0.21
C ASP A 422 3.98 21.57 1.32
N MET A 423 2.86 22.25 1.06
CA MET A 423 2.20 23.20 1.97
C MET A 423 1.26 22.53 2.98
N SER A 424 1.16 21.19 2.99
CA SER A 424 0.32 20.44 3.94
C SER A 424 0.52 20.86 5.41
N PRO A 425 1.74 21.17 5.92
CA PRO A 425 1.94 21.65 7.29
C PRO A 425 1.23 22.96 7.64
N TYR A 426 0.89 23.78 6.64
CA TYR A 426 0.15 25.04 6.79
C TYR A 426 -1.33 24.92 6.43
N CYS A 427 -1.69 24.00 5.51
CA CYS A 427 -3.04 23.91 4.93
C CYS A 427 -3.94 22.83 5.53
N LYS A 428 -3.40 21.72 6.07
CA LYS A 428 -4.23 20.64 6.63
C LYS A 428 -4.36 20.82 8.15
N GLN A 429 -5.60 20.94 8.65
CA GLN A 429 -5.85 20.91 10.09
C GLN A 429 -5.53 19.52 10.64
N THR A 430 -4.64 19.47 11.62
CA THR A 430 -4.05 18.26 12.20
C THR A 430 -5.04 17.53 13.12
N ALA A 431 -6.20 17.10 12.62
CA ALA A 431 -7.14 16.29 13.40
C ALA A 431 -6.74 14.81 13.51
N TYR A 432 -5.64 14.38 12.88
CA TYR A 432 -5.20 12.98 12.81
C TYR A 432 -3.90 12.66 13.59
N TYR A 433 -3.30 13.63 14.27
CA TYR A 433 -2.08 13.42 15.08
C TYR A 433 -2.33 13.70 16.57
N LEU A 434 -3.33 13.03 17.14
CA LEU A 434 -3.56 13.12 18.58
C LEU A 434 -2.61 12.24 19.43
N ASP A 435 -1.53 11.67 18.87
CA ASP A 435 -0.67 10.75 19.64
C ASP A 435 0.86 10.90 19.51
N TYR A 436 1.43 11.89 18.79
CA TYR A 436 2.90 12.10 18.85
C TYR A 436 3.32 13.58 18.73
N ARG A 437 3.80 14.12 19.87
CA ARG A 437 4.71 15.27 20.09
C ARG A 437 4.51 16.53 19.22
N ILE A 438 4.13 17.65 19.86
CA ILE A 438 4.10 19.03 19.33
C ILE A 438 5.38 19.42 18.56
N THR A 439 6.53 18.88 18.97
CA THR A 439 7.85 19.11 18.36
C THR A 439 7.91 18.74 16.87
N THR A 440 7.20 17.69 16.45
CA THR A 440 7.23 17.20 15.05
C THR A 440 6.51 18.14 14.07
N GLN A 441 5.45 18.81 14.51
CA GLN A 441 4.71 19.74 13.65
C GLN A 441 5.45 21.07 13.42
N GLN A 442 6.13 21.58 14.46
CA GLN A 442 6.96 22.78 14.34
C GLN A 442 8.14 22.55 13.39
N GLN A 443 8.75 21.36 13.45
CA GLN A 443 9.82 20.97 12.54
C GLN A 443 9.36 20.90 11.07
N LEU A 444 8.21 20.28 10.81
CA LEU A 444 7.64 20.21 9.46
C LEU A 444 7.29 21.60 8.90
N LYS A 445 6.77 22.51 9.73
CA LYS A 445 6.56 23.91 9.34
C LYS A 445 7.88 24.61 9.02
N ALA A 446 8.92 24.40 9.83
CA ALA A 446 10.24 24.96 9.59
C ALA A 446 10.83 24.51 8.26
N GLU A 447 10.82 23.21 7.98
CA GLU A 447 11.29 22.68 6.69
C GLU A 447 10.49 23.22 5.50
N CYS A 448 9.17 23.38 5.66
CA CYS A 448 8.30 23.97 4.64
C CYS A 448 8.63 25.44 4.36
N PHE A 449 8.67 26.30 5.40
CA PHE A 449 8.92 27.73 5.18
C PHE A 449 10.34 28.01 4.71
N THR A 450 11.33 27.22 5.14
CA THR A 450 12.72 27.40 4.72
C THR A 450 12.86 27.14 3.23
N LYS A 451 12.39 25.98 2.75
CA LYS A 451 12.44 25.64 1.32
C LYS A 451 11.67 26.64 0.45
N LEU A 452 10.50 27.09 0.91
CA LEU A 452 9.69 28.08 0.20
C LEU A 452 10.41 29.42 0.06
N ASN A 453 10.92 29.97 1.17
CA ASN A 453 11.62 31.26 1.15
C ASN A 453 12.94 31.20 0.38
N GLU A 454 13.73 30.14 0.51
CA GLU A 454 14.95 29.95 -0.29
C GLU A 454 14.64 29.95 -1.80
N THR A 455 13.58 29.25 -2.21
CA THR A 455 13.17 29.18 -3.61
C THR A 455 12.66 30.53 -4.12
N LEU A 456 11.82 31.22 -3.35
CA LEU A 456 11.30 32.55 -3.70
C LEU A 456 12.37 33.64 -3.67
N HIS A 457 13.36 33.54 -2.78
CA HIS A 457 14.53 34.41 -2.75
C HIS A 457 15.34 34.28 -4.05
N ARG A 458 15.62 33.05 -4.47
CA ARG A 458 16.39 32.76 -5.68
C ARG A 458 15.65 33.12 -6.97
N ASP A 459 14.43 32.65 -7.11
CA ASP A 459 13.70 32.63 -8.38
C ASP A 459 12.52 33.60 -8.45
N GLY A 460 12.03 34.08 -7.31
CA GLY A 460 10.74 34.80 -7.19
C GLY A 460 9.51 33.96 -7.55
N PHE A 461 9.71 32.69 -7.88
CA PHE A 461 8.72 31.71 -8.33
C PHE A 461 8.97 30.39 -7.61
N ALA A 462 7.90 29.76 -7.14
CA ALA A 462 7.91 28.43 -6.53
C ALA A 462 6.75 27.61 -7.08
N LEU A 463 6.92 26.29 -7.10
CA LEU A 463 5.80 25.36 -7.26
C LEU A 463 5.37 24.90 -5.87
N VAL A 464 4.06 24.88 -5.62
CA VAL A 464 3.49 24.48 -4.33
C VAL A 464 2.40 23.44 -4.53
N ARG A 465 2.34 22.47 -3.62
CA ARG A 465 1.30 21.43 -3.52
C ARG A 465 0.84 21.30 -2.07
N GLY A 466 -0.06 20.38 -1.75
CA GLY A 466 -0.58 20.17 -0.40
C GLY A 466 -1.55 21.25 0.06
N THR A 467 -2.20 21.95 -0.89
CA THR A 467 -3.02 23.15 -0.60
C THR A 467 -4.40 22.86 -0.01
N ASN A 468 -4.80 21.59 0.06
CA ASN A 468 -6.12 21.11 0.48
C ASN A 468 -7.26 21.42 -0.53
N ILE A 469 -6.94 21.98 -1.70
CA ILE A 469 -7.90 22.16 -2.80
C ILE A 469 -7.99 20.85 -3.58
N SER A 470 -9.20 20.33 -3.80
CA SER A 470 -9.36 19.08 -4.53
C SER A 470 -9.02 19.23 -6.02
N SER A 471 -8.47 18.17 -6.60
CA SER A 471 -8.22 18.11 -8.06
C SER A 471 -9.53 18.22 -8.85
N SER A 472 -10.64 17.69 -8.32
CA SER A 472 -11.96 17.81 -8.94
C SER A 472 -12.43 19.26 -9.04
N LEU A 473 -12.27 20.06 -7.99
CA LEU A 473 -12.65 21.48 -8.00
C LEU A 473 -11.77 22.28 -8.98
N CYS A 474 -10.46 22.01 -8.99
CA CYS A 474 -9.53 22.62 -9.94
C CYS A 474 -9.92 22.34 -11.40
N ASN A 475 -10.24 21.08 -11.71
CA ASN A 475 -10.66 20.67 -13.04
C ASN A 475 -12.01 21.28 -13.43
N SER A 476 -12.98 21.31 -12.52
CA SER A 476 -14.28 21.96 -12.74
C SER A 476 -14.12 23.46 -12.99
N ALA A 477 -13.28 24.15 -12.22
CA ALA A 477 -13.03 25.59 -12.39
C ALA A 477 -12.32 25.90 -13.72
N LEU A 478 -11.31 25.11 -14.09
CA LEU A 478 -10.63 25.23 -15.40
C LEU A 478 -11.61 24.99 -16.55
N LYS A 479 -12.45 23.96 -16.45
CA LYS A 479 -13.48 23.65 -17.45
C LYS A 479 -14.51 24.77 -17.57
N ALA A 480 -15.04 25.25 -16.45
CA ALA A 480 -16.01 26.35 -16.42
C ALA A 480 -15.43 27.64 -17.03
N ALA A 481 -14.18 27.97 -16.67
CA ALA A 481 -13.45 29.10 -17.25
C ALA A 481 -13.21 28.91 -18.76
N LYS A 482 -12.85 27.71 -19.20
CA LYS A 482 -12.66 27.38 -20.62
C LYS A 482 -13.95 27.57 -21.41
N THR A 483 -15.06 27.01 -20.94
CA THR A 483 -16.38 27.18 -21.55
C THR A 483 -16.74 28.66 -21.71
N PHE A 484 -16.60 29.45 -20.63
CA PHE A 484 -16.92 30.87 -20.66
C PHE A 484 -15.99 31.69 -21.58
N LEU A 485 -14.69 31.42 -21.57
CA LEU A 485 -13.71 32.24 -22.30
C LEU A 485 -13.59 31.85 -23.78
N HIS A 486 -13.83 30.58 -24.12
CA HIS A 486 -13.57 30.05 -25.46
C HIS A 486 -14.85 29.64 -26.21
N ASP A 487 -15.82 29.03 -25.53
CA ASP A 487 -16.88 28.28 -26.22
C ASP A 487 -18.18 29.09 -26.37
N VAL A 488 -18.55 29.89 -25.36
CA VAL A 488 -19.78 30.70 -25.43
C VAL A 488 -19.67 31.85 -26.44
N ASP A 489 -20.81 32.41 -26.83
CA ASP A 489 -20.85 33.57 -27.71
C ASP A 489 -20.29 34.83 -27.05
N GLU A 490 -19.76 35.73 -27.88
CA GLU A 490 -19.22 37.01 -27.38
C GLU A 490 -20.31 37.89 -26.73
N SER A 491 -21.57 37.74 -27.12
CA SER A 491 -22.71 38.43 -26.48
C SER A 491 -22.86 38.07 -25.00
N VAL A 492 -22.68 36.79 -24.65
CA VAL A 492 -22.69 36.30 -23.26
C VAL A 492 -21.57 36.96 -22.48
N ARG A 493 -20.32 36.91 -22.97
CA ARG A 493 -19.18 37.53 -22.28
C ARG A 493 -19.35 39.04 -22.10
N ARG A 494 -19.92 39.72 -23.10
CA ARG A 494 -20.12 41.16 -23.08
C ARG A 494 -21.22 41.63 -22.13
N CYS A 495 -22.12 40.76 -21.68
CA CYS A 495 -23.07 41.12 -20.62
C CYS A 495 -22.38 41.37 -19.27
N CYS A 496 -21.15 40.87 -19.10
CA CYS A 496 -20.32 41.06 -17.90
C CYS A 496 -19.38 42.28 -17.96
N LEU A 497 -19.58 43.21 -18.89
CA LEU A 497 -18.73 44.41 -19.00
C LEU A 497 -19.00 45.40 -17.87
N THR A 498 -17.95 45.86 -17.20
CA THR A 498 -18.01 46.91 -16.18
C THR A 498 -17.37 48.21 -16.66
N THR A 499 -17.58 49.30 -15.92
CA THR A 499 -16.88 50.58 -16.10
C THR A 499 -15.40 50.45 -15.72
N ASP A 500 -15.09 49.65 -14.71
CA ASP A 500 -13.73 49.39 -14.20
C ASP A 500 -13.28 47.94 -14.49
N ARG A 501 -13.06 47.70 -15.78
CA ARG A 501 -12.72 46.36 -16.31
C ARG A 501 -11.41 45.80 -15.75
N ALA A 502 -10.56 46.67 -15.21
CA ALA A 502 -9.30 46.28 -14.59
C ALA A 502 -9.51 45.52 -13.27
N ARG A 503 -10.69 45.62 -12.64
CA ARG A 503 -10.96 45.06 -11.31
C ARG A 503 -12.09 44.02 -11.27
N ARG A 504 -13.13 44.15 -12.10
CA ARG A 504 -14.29 43.23 -12.14
C ARG A 504 -14.81 43.00 -13.56
N GLY A 505 -15.38 41.83 -13.80
CA GLY A 505 -16.06 41.48 -15.03
C GLY A 505 -15.14 41.11 -16.19
N TYR A 506 -15.68 41.15 -17.40
CA TYR A 506 -14.99 40.71 -18.63
C TYR A 506 -14.18 41.83 -19.30
N SER A 507 -12.97 41.50 -19.75
CA SER A 507 -12.12 42.31 -20.64
C SER A 507 -11.84 41.54 -21.94
N PRO A 508 -12.31 42.04 -23.11
CA PRO A 508 -11.99 41.47 -24.41
C PRO A 508 -10.50 41.45 -24.73
N ILE A 509 -10.12 40.70 -25.78
CA ILE A 509 -8.76 40.71 -26.30
C ILE A 509 -8.33 42.12 -26.76
N SER A 510 -7.05 42.45 -26.60
CA SER A 510 -6.47 43.73 -27.04
C SER A 510 -7.04 44.99 -26.38
N THR A 511 -7.58 44.90 -25.15
CA THR A 511 -8.06 46.08 -24.41
C THR A 511 -7.06 46.66 -23.43
N GLU A 512 -6.13 45.87 -22.91
CA GLU A 512 -5.19 46.26 -21.84
C GLU A 512 -3.75 45.84 -22.21
N ASN A 513 -2.77 46.49 -21.59
CA ASN A 513 -1.34 46.18 -21.77
C ASN A 513 -0.62 46.12 -20.41
N PHE A 514 -0.13 44.93 -20.04
CA PHE A 514 0.64 44.70 -18.82
C PHE A 514 2.05 45.31 -18.82
N ALA A 515 2.66 45.60 -19.98
CA ALA A 515 3.96 46.29 -20.07
C ALA A 515 3.91 47.68 -19.38
N SER A 516 2.73 48.29 -19.33
CA SER A 516 2.54 49.57 -18.65
C SER A 516 2.82 49.50 -17.14
N LEU A 517 2.76 48.32 -16.53
CA LEU A 517 3.06 48.12 -15.10
C LEU A 517 4.55 48.22 -14.78
N ILE A 518 5.42 48.01 -15.76
CA ILE A 518 6.88 48.20 -15.64
C ILE A 518 7.36 49.48 -16.32
N GLY A 519 6.43 50.31 -16.80
CA GLY A 519 6.73 51.57 -17.44
C GLY A 519 7.14 51.48 -18.91
N GLU A 520 6.83 50.39 -19.58
CA GLU A 520 7.15 50.19 -21.00
C GLU A 520 5.93 50.47 -21.91
N LYS A 521 6.20 51.02 -23.11
CA LYS A 521 5.21 51.13 -24.19
C LYS A 521 5.20 49.86 -25.04
N GLY A 522 4.04 49.26 -25.22
CA GLY A 522 3.86 48.08 -26.05
C GLY A 522 2.45 47.97 -26.64
N PRO A 523 2.21 47.04 -27.57
CA PRO A 523 0.88 46.73 -28.06
C PRO A 523 0.06 46.03 -26.96
N ASN A 524 -1.27 46.17 -27.01
CA ASN A 524 -2.17 45.51 -26.06
C ASN A 524 -2.02 43.97 -26.11
N ASP A 525 -2.29 43.33 -24.98
CA ASP A 525 -2.12 41.89 -24.80
C ASP A 525 -3.18 41.09 -25.56
N LEU A 526 -2.80 39.90 -26.02
CA LEU A 526 -3.66 38.95 -26.72
C LEU A 526 -4.19 37.88 -25.75
N VAL A 527 -5.02 38.31 -24.81
CA VAL A 527 -5.66 37.47 -23.80
C VAL A 527 -7.05 38.00 -23.47
N LYS A 528 -8.03 37.11 -23.31
CA LYS A 528 -9.34 37.43 -22.71
C LYS A 528 -9.24 37.33 -21.19
N LYS A 529 -9.87 38.23 -20.45
CA LYS A 529 -9.80 38.24 -18.98
C LYS A 529 -11.20 38.29 -18.38
N PHE A 530 -11.43 37.56 -17.30
CA PHE A 530 -12.62 37.70 -16.45
C PHE A 530 -12.19 37.79 -14.99
N ARG A 531 -12.64 38.82 -14.29
CA ARG A 531 -12.16 39.16 -12.94
C ARG A 531 -13.27 39.13 -11.93
N ILE A 532 -13.00 38.47 -10.81
CA ILE A 532 -13.85 38.49 -9.63
C ILE A 532 -13.01 38.80 -8.38
N GLY A 533 -13.65 39.36 -7.37
CA GLY A 533 -13.08 39.55 -6.05
C GLY A 533 -14.06 39.15 -4.96
N PRO A 534 -13.85 39.59 -3.70
CA PRO A 534 -14.74 39.23 -2.59
C PRO A 534 -16.16 39.76 -2.85
N GLU A 535 -17.17 38.95 -2.50
CA GLU A 535 -18.57 39.37 -2.51
C GLU A 535 -18.84 40.31 -1.34
N GLN A 536 -19.66 41.34 -1.54
CA GLN A 536 -20.09 42.21 -0.44
C GLN A 536 -21.13 41.49 0.41
N VAL A 537 -20.95 41.49 1.74
CA VAL A 537 -21.99 41.08 2.68
C VAL A 537 -22.94 42.26 2.83
N ASP A 538 -24.24 42.04 2.67
CA ASP A 538 -25.30 43.04 2.91
C ASP A 538 -25.23 43.52 4.36
N GLY A 539 -24.45 44.57 4.60
CA GLY A 539 -24.53 45.37 5.81
C GLY A 539 -25.69 46.35 5.64
N GLY A 540 -26.64 46.33 6.56
CA GLY A 540 -27.83 47.19 6.55
C GLY A 540 -27.52 48.68 6.36
N GLU A 541 -28.60 49.43 6.11
CA GLU A 541 -28.74 50.82 5.60
C GLU A 541 -27.83 51.93 6.20
N GLU A 542 -26.93 51.64 7.15
CA GLU A 542 -26.02 52.63 7.75
C GLU A 542 -24.63 52.74 7.07
N ASN A 543 -24.32 51.92 6.06
CA ASN A 543 -22.98 51.89 5.43
C ASN A 543 -22.90 52.48 4.01
N GLU A 544 -23.96 53.10 3.50
CA GLU A 544 -23.98 53.70 2.14
C GLU A 544 -22.90 54.79 1.97
N GLN A 545 -22.42 55.41 3.05
CA GLN A 545 -21.37 56.43 2.99
C GLN A 545 -19.93 55.87 2.92
N LYS A 546 -19.72 54.56 3.11
CA LYS A 546 -18.38 53.92 3.13
C LYS A 546 -18.01 53.21 1.81
N CYS A 547 -18.92 53.22 0.84
CA CYS A 547 -18.84 52.43 -0.40
C CYS A 547 -18.26 53.21 -1.60
N LEU A 548 -17.10 53.87 -1.42
CA LEU A 548 -16.42 54.63 -2.49
C LEU A 548 -14.98 54.18 -2.77
N SER A 549 -14.57 53.00 -2.28
CA SER A 549 -13.27 52.42 -2.66
C SER A 549 -13.39 51.58 -3.92
N SER A 550 -12.55 51.82 -4.92
CA SER A 550 -12.58 51.13 -6.23
C SER A 550 -12.41 49.59 -6.15
N LEU A 551 -11.92 49.05 -5.04
CA LEU A 551 -11.53 47.64 -4.89
C LEU A 551 -12.67 46.70 -4.43
N HIS A 552 -13.76 47.24 -3.89
CA HIS A 552 -14.88 46.47 -3.32
C HIS A 552 -16.13 46.46 -4.21
N GLN A 553 -16.00 46.68 -5.51
CA GLN A 553 -17.15 46.66 -6.43
C GLN A 553 -17.79 45.25 -6.53
N PRO A 554 -19.11 45.16 -6.73
CA PRO A 554 -19.80 43.88 -6.91
C PRO A 554 -19.28 43.13 -8.14
N ASN A 555 -19.31 41.80 -8.07
CA ASN A 555 -18.92 40.93 -9.18
C ASN A 555 -19.96 41.01 -10.33
N ALA A 556 -19.48 41.09 -11.57
CA ALA A 556 -20.33 41.16 -12.76
C ALA A 556 -20.43 39.78 -13.43
N TRP A 557 -21.41 38.99 -12.99
CA TRP A 557 -21.68 37.65 -13.50
C TRP A 557 -22.52 37.65 -14.79
N PRO A 558 -22.43 36.60 -15.64
CA PRO A 558 -23.29 36.49 -16.80
C PRO A 558 -24.77 36.34 -16.40
N ASN A 559 -25.69 36.88 -17.19
CA ASN A 559 -27.13 36.75 -16.89
C ASN A 559 -27.60 35.30 -17.17
N GLU A 560 -28.32 34.70 -16.22
CA GLU A 560 -28.94 33.37 -16.34
C GLU A 560 -29.92 33.27 -17.52
N GLU A 561 -30.56 34.39 -17.89
CA GLU A 561 -31.44 34.45 -19.07
C GLU A 561 -30.68 34.36 -20.39
N VAL A 562 -29.38 34.70 -20.38
CA VAL A 562 -28.53 34.79 -21.57
C VAL A 562 -27.63 33.56 -21.71
N TRP A 563 -27.32 32.88 -20.61
CA TRP A 563 -26.53 31.65 -20.60
C TRP A 563 -27.02 30.70 -19.50
N ASP A 564 -27.53 29.54 -19.92
CA ASP A 564 -28.13 28.50 -19.08
C ASP A 564 -27.17 27.92 -18.04
N GLN A 565 -25.86 27.89 -18.32
CA GLN A 565 -24.83 27.44 -17.38
C GLN A 565 -24.31 28.57 -16.46
N SER A 566 -24.91 29.76 -16.47
CA SER A 566 -24.43 30.91 -15.66
C SER A 566 -24.38 30.59 -14.16
N ALA A 567 -25.44 29.99 -13.60
CA ALA A 567 -25.51 29.65 -12.18
C ALA A 567 -24.43 28.62 -11.78
N GLU A 568 -24.20 27.59 -12.60
CA GLU A 568 -23.16 26.59 -12.39
C GLU A 568 -21.76 27.18 -12.51
N PHE A 569 -21.53 28.05 -13.50
CA PHE A 569 -20.29 28.80 -13.66
C PHE A 569 -19.99 29.66 -12.45
N ARG A 570 -20.98 30.46 -11.99
CA ARG A 570 -20.85 31.29 -10.80
C ARG A 570 -20.48 30.47 -9.58
N SER A 571 -21.28 29.44 -9.27
CA SER A 571 -21.08 28.60 -8.09
C SER A 571 -19.71 27.92 -8.07
N THR A 572 -19.28 27.38 -9.22
CA THR A 572 -17.98 26.70 -9.35
C THR A 572 -16.81 27.67 -9.14
N ILE A 573 -16.87 28.86 -9.76
CA ILE A 573 -15.80 29.85 -9.67
C ILE A 573 -15.75 30.49 -8.27
N GLU A 574 -16.89 30.75 -7.63
CA GLU A 574 -16.95 31.23 -6.23
C GLU A 574 -16.39 30.19 -5.25
N GLN A 575 -16.73 28.91 -5.42
CA GLN A 575 -16.17 27.85 -4.59
C GLN A 575 -14.65 27.76 -4.74
N TYR A 576 -14.15 27.79 -5.98
CA TYR A 576 -12.71 27.79 -6.26
C TYR A 576 -12.02 29.03 -5.68
N TYR A 577 -12.63 30.22 -5.79
CA TYR A 577 -12.12 31.45 -5.20
C TYR A 577 -11.91 31.32 -3.69
N ASN A 578 -12.91 30.80 -2.96
CA ASN A 578 -12.87 30.68 -1.51
C ASN A 578 -11.78 29.71 -1.04
N GLU A 579 -11.65 28.55 -1.67
CA GLU A 579 -10.63 27.55 -1.34
C GLU A 579 -9.22 28.03 -1.71
N LEU A 580 -9.06 28.64 -2.89
CA LEU A 580 -7.78 29.19 -3.32
C LEU A 580 -7.32 30.32 -2.40
N ARG A 581 -8.24 31.18 -1.95
CA ARG A 581 -7.97 32.23 -0.96
C ARG A 581 -7.37 31.67 0.33
N VAL A 582 -7.96 30.60 0.89
CA VAL A 582 -7.43 29.93 2.09
C VAL A 582 -6.02 29.40 1.84
N ALA A 583 -5.80 28.75 0.69
CA ALA A 583 -4.48 28.24 0.33
C ALA A 583 -3.44 29.37 0.17
N ALA A 584 -3.81 30.51 -0.41
CA ALA A 584 -2.91 31.65 -0.52
C ALA A 584 -2.55 32.27 0.83
N ASP A 585 -3.50 32.34 1.77
CA ASP A 585 -3.20 32.78 3.15
C ASP A 585 -2.21 31.82 3.83
N CYS A 586 -2.32 30.51 3.59
CA CYS A 586 -1.35 29.53 4.07
C CYS A 586 0.05 29.76 3.47
N VAL A 587 0.13 30.02 2.17
CA VAL A 587 1.40 30.35 1.48
C VAL A 587 2.00 31.63 2.06
N LEU A 588 1.20 32.69 2.25
CA LEU A 588 1.67 33.93 2.89
C LEU A 588 2.18 33.71 4.31
N ARG A 589 1.48 32.91 5.13
CA ARG A 589 1.93 32.58 6.50
C ARG A 589 3.27 31.86 6.48
N ALA A 590 3.46 30.87 5.61
CA ALA A 590 4.73 30.19 5.47
C ALA A 590 5.85 31.15 5.03
N ILE A 591 5.57 32.05 4.09
CA ILE A 591 6.54 33.08 3.68
C ILE A 591 6.92 33.93 4.90
N CYS A 592 5.94 34.50 5.61
CA CYS A 592 6.20 35.34 6.79
C CYS A 592 7.00 34.61 7.87
N ASP A 593 6.64 33.36 8.22
CA ASP A 593 7.34 32.59 9.24
C ASP A 593 8.82 32.40 8.90
N GLY A 594 9.16 32.11 7.64
CA GLY A 594 10.56 31.96 7.24
C GLY A 594 11.33 33.29 7.18
N ILE A 595 10.71 34.37 6.72
CA ILE A 595 11.36 35.69 6.78
C ILE A 595 11.63 36.11 8.23
N LEU A 596 10.69 35.86 9.15
CA LEU A 596 10.86 36.19 10.57
C LEU A 596 11.89 35.30 11.26
N ALA A 597 12.02 34.05 10.82
CA ALA A 597 13.07 33.15 11.27
C ALA A 597 14.47 33.59 10.81
N GLU A 598 14.59 34.16 9.61
CA GLU A 598 15.86 34.66 9.05
C GLU A 598 16.21 36.09 9.50
N ASN A 599 15.20 36.96 9.59
CA ASN A 599 15.36 38.38 9.89
C ASN A 599 14.18 38.91 10.73
N ALA A 600 14.36 38.85 12.05
CA ALA A 600 13.35 39.29 13.02
C ALA A 600 13.05 40.81 12.97
N ASP A 601 13.95 41.64 12.42
CA ASP A 601 13.74 43.09 12.35
C ASP A 601 12.60 43.47 11.39
N LEU A 602 12.25 42.58 10.46
CA LEU A 602 11.12 42.77 9.53
C LEU A 602 9.75 42.47 10.17
N ALA A 603 9.69 42.12 11.46
CA ALA A 603 8.44 41.84 12.18
C ALA A 603 7.41 42.97 12.07
N ASN A 604 7.84 44.22 12.16
CA ASN A 604 6.93 45.35 12.03
C ASN A 604 6.38 45.49 10.60
N SER A 605 7.21 45.25 9.59
CA SER A 605 6.81 45.29 8.17
C SER A 605 5.84 44.18 7.81
N LEU A 606 6.06 42.97 8.34
CA LEU A 606 5.23 41.80 8.06
C LEU A 606 3.97 41.68 8.91
N LYS A 607 3.85 42.49 9.98
CA LYS A 607 2.70 42.51 10.89
C LYS A 607 1.36 42.60 10.14
N VAL A 608 1.29 43.43 9.11
CA VAL A 608 0.07 43.61 8.31
C VAL A 608 -0.36 42.32 7.60
N VAL A 609 0.61 41.53 7.14
CA VAL A 609 0.37 40.27 6.43
C VAL A 609 0.01 39.17 7.43
N THR A 610 0.74 39.07 8.54
CA THR A 610 0.45 38.08 9.58
C THR A 610 -0.92 38.33 10.22
N GLU A 611 -1.27 39.57 10.57
CA GLU A 611 -2.61 39.90 11.09
C GLU A 611 -3.73 39.61 10.08
N SER A 612 -3.51 39.90 8.79
CA SER A 612 -4.50 39.62 7.74
C SER A 612 -4.75 38.12 7.50
N THR A 613 -3.80 37.27 7.88
CA THR A 613 -3.85 35.81 7.65
C THR A 613 -4.13 35.01 8.94
N CYS A 614 -4.13 35.66 10.11
CA CYS A 614 -4.33 35.06 11.43
C CYS A 614 -5.78 34.66 11.77
N GLY A 615 -6.77 34.96 10.91
CA GLY A 615 -8.18 34.57 11.10
C GLY A 615 -8.47 33.06 11.03
N VAL A 616 -7.45 32.20 10.96
CA VAL A 616 -7.57 30.76 10.64
C VAL A 616 -7.23 29.83 11.83
N SER A 617 -6.97 30.32 13.06
CA SER A 617 -6.65 29.42 14.20
C SER A 617 -7.79 29.18 15.23
N GLU A 618 -8.17 27.89 15.33
CA GLU A 618 -8.54 27.06 16.49
C GLU A 618 -9.76 27.35 17.41
N LYS A 619 -10.46 28.50 17.37
CA LYS A 619 -11.64 28.67 18.25
C LYS A 619 -12.87 29.43 17.72
N ALA A 620 -13.02 29.62 16.42
CA ALA A 620 -14.23 30.23 15.87
C ALA A 620 -14.68 29.52 14.58
N VAL A 621 -15.30 28.36 14.73
CA VAL A 621 -16.29 27.86 13.76
C VAL A 621 -17.65 28.41 14.18
N ASP A 622 -17.77 29.74 14.16
CA ASP A 622 -19.06 30.39 13.99
C ASP A 622 -19.05 30.93 12.57
N ALA A 623 -19.95 30.39 11.75
CA ALA A 623 -20.10 30.64 10.32
C ALA A 623 -20.46 32.10 9.95
N ASN A 624 -20.26 33.06 10.86
CA ASN A 624 -20.68 34.45 10.71
C ASN A 624 -19.56 35.49 10.99
N ASN A 625 -18.31 35.08 11.27
CA ASN A 625 -17.23 36.06 11.43
C ASN A 625 -16.54 36.37 10.09
N HIS A 626 -17.26 37.11 9.24
CA HIS A 626 -16.73 37.77 8.06
C HIS A 626 -15.76 38.88 8.49
N GLY A 627 -14.51 38.87 8.00
CA GLY A 627 -13.72 40.11 7.96
C GLY A 627 -12.23 39.98 8.29
N ALA A 628 -11.48 39.27 7.46
CA ALA A 628 -10.26 39.90 6.94
C ALA A 628 -10.66 40.44 5.57
N ASN A 629 -10.83 41.76 5.45
CA ASN A 629 -11.20 42.46 4.20
C ASN A 629 -10.07 42.34 3.16
N HIS A 630 -9.81 41.15 2.64
CA HIS A 630 -8.79 40.96 1.60
C HIS A 630 -9.28 41.59 0.29
N THR A 631 -8.37 42.20 -0.47
CA THR A 631 -8.68 42.79 -1.78
C THR A 631 -8.25 41.90 -2.94
N SER A 632 -8.06 40.60 -2.67
CA SER A 632 -7.63 39.59 -3.64
C SER A 632 -8.56 39.53 -4.85
N ILE A 633 -7.96 39.31 -6.03
CA ILE A 633 -8.69 39.24 -7.30
C ILE A 633 -8.33 37.94 -8.00
N LEU A 634 -9.31 37.10 -8.27
CA LEU A 634 -9.15 35.95 -9.17
C LEU A 634 -9.40 36.41 -10.60
N THR A 635 -8.44 36.15 -11.47
CA THR A 635 -8.52 36.45 -12.90
C THR A 635 -8.46 35.15 -13.69
N LEU A 636 -9.53 34.89 -14.45
CA LEU A 636 -9.57 33.85 -15.48
C LEU A 636 -8.96 34.42 -16.76
N LEU A 637 -8.03 33.71 -17.38
CA LEU A 637 -7.25 34.14 -18.54
C LEU A 637 -7.41 33.12 -19.67
N GLY A 638 -7.84 33.59 -20.84
CA GLY A 638 -8.07 32.74 -22.02
C GLY A 638 -7.17 33.13 -23.18
N TYR A 639 -6.34 32.18 -23.62
CA TYR A 639 -5.41 32.33 -24.73
C TYR A 639 -5.87 31.47 -25.92
N GLN A 640 -5.78 32.05 -27.12
CA GLN A 640 -6.16 31.37 -28.35
C GLN A 640 -5.14 31.63 -29.46
N PRO A 641 -5.02 30.74 -30.46
CA PRO A 641 -4.21 30.99 -31.65
C PRO A 641 -4.61 32.28 -32.34
N GLY A 642 -3.62 33.03 -32.81
CA GLY A 642 -3.87 34.28 -33.49
C GLY A 642 -2.68 34.76 -34.30
N SER A 643 -2.67 36.06 -34.60
CA SER A 643 -1.67 36.70 -35.46
C SER A 643 -0.24 36.58 -34.91
N ARG A 644 -0.06 36.59 -33.58
CA ARG A 644 1.25 36.46 -32.92
C ARG A 644 1.82 35.03 -32.93
N HIS A 645 1.05 34.02 -33.34
CA HIS A 645 1.54 32.64 -33.52
C HIS A 645 2.27 32.43 -34.86
N LYS A 646 2.31 33.45 -35.71
CA LYS A 646 3.13 33.48 -36.93
C LYS A 646 4.48 34.14 -36.60
N LYS A 647 5.59 33.53 -37.04
CA LYS A 647 6.93 34.11 -36.85
C LYS A 647 7.00 35.51 -37.46
N GLY A 648 7.51 36.48 -36.70
CA GLY A 648 7.75 37.84 -37.19
C GLY A 648 8.86 37.89 -38.24
N SER A 649 9.00 39.03 -38.92
CA SER A 649 10.00 39.25 -39.99
C SER A 649 11.46 39.08 -39.55
N LYS A 650 11.74 39.18 -38.25
CA LYS A 650 13.08 38.97 -37.64
C LYS A 650 13.25 37.59 -36.99
N GLY A 651 12.32 36.66 -37.18
CA GLY A 651 12.39 35.30 -36.61
C GLY A 651 11.98 35.18 -35.12
N PHE A 652 11.86 36.30 -34.41
CA PHE A 652 11.37 36.34 -33.01
C PHE A 652 9.84 36.29 -32.93
N MET A 653 9.32 35.66 -31.87
CA MET A 653 7.90 35.61 -31.55
C MET A 653 7.53 36.76 -30.61
N ASN A 654 6.50 37.53 -30.94
CA ASN A 654 5.99 38.57 -30.04
C ASN A 654 5.19 37.92 -28.91
N PRO A 655 5.34 38.38 -27.65
CA PRO A 655 4.62 37.79 -26.51
C PRO A 655 3.11 37.97 -26.66
N LEU A 656 2.31 37.05 -26.13
CA LEU A 656 0.87 37.19 -25.96
C LEU A 656 0.54 38.14 -24.80
N VAL A 657 1.30 38.02 -23.71
CA VAL A 657 1.30 38.96 -22.58
C VAL A 657 2.72 39.46 -22.39
N ALA A 658 2.89 40.79 -22.43
CA ALA A 658 4.20 41.43 -22.30
C ALA A 658 4.89 41.10 -20.96
N ALA A 659 6.22 41.29 -20.92
CA ALA A 659 6.98 41.12 -19.68
C ALA A 659 6.50 42.13 -18.62
N HIS A 660 6.26 41.66 -17.41
CA HIS A 660 5.82 42.49 -16.28
C HIS A 660 6.14 41.82 -14.93
N THR A 661 5.96 42.56 -13.85
CA THR A 661 5.88 42.05 -12.48
C THR A 661 4.47 42.21 -11.94
N ASP A 662 4.12 41.40 -10.94
CA ASP A 662 2.85 41.52 -10.24
C ASP A 662 2.93 42.57 -9.14
N VAL A 663 1.85 43.33 -8.95
CA VAL A 663 1.85 44.47 -8.01
C VAL A 663 1.57 44.05 -6.56
N GLY A 664 0.81 42.97 -6.34
CA GLY A 664 0.30 42.58 -5.02
C GLY A 664 1.32 41.94 -4.08
N MET A 665 0.84 41.10 -3.15
CA MET A 665 1.71 40.36 -2.23
C MET A 665 2.31 39.14 -2.92
N ILE A 666 1.44 38.22 -3.34
CA ILE A 666 1.80 37.03 -4.12
C ILE A 666 0.73 36.80 -5.18
N THR A 667 1.06 35.99 -6.18
CA THR A 667 0.09 35.42 -7.11
C THR A 667 0.13 33.91 -7.00
N VAL A 668 -1.05 33.27 -6.87
CA VAL A 668 -1.19 31.80 -6.92
C VAL A 668 -1.93 31.45 -8.21
N LEU A 669 -1.30 30.65 -9.06
CA LEU A 669 -1.71 30.43 -10.45
C LEU A 669 -1.81 28.94 -10.78
N LEU A 670 -2.94 28.57 -11.39
CA LEU A 670 -3.19 27.27 -12.01
C LEU A 670 -3.43 27.47 -13.51
N PHE A 671 -3.00 26.55 -14.37
CA PHE A 671 -3.34 26.59 -15.80
C PHE A 671 -3.42 25.19 -16.42
N ASP A 672 -4.17 25.06 -17.51
CA ASP A 672 -4.37 23.81 -18.25
C ASP A 672 -3.19 23.47 -19.20
N ASP A 673 -3.30 22.31 -19.87
CA ASP A 673 -2.31 21.79 -20.82
C ASP A 673 -2.43 22.41 -22.24
N GLY A 674 -3.13 23.54 -22.35
CA GLY A 674 -3.37 24.25 -23.60
C GLY A 674 -2.08 24.67 -24.32
N LYS A 675 -1.91 24.18 -25.56
CA LYS A 675 -0.62 24.26 -26.26
C LYS A 675 -0.33 25.59 -26.94
N CYS A 676 -1.26 26.54 -27.01
CA CYS A 676 -1.03 27.79 -27.74
C CYS A 676 -0.16 28.82 -27.02
N ALA A 677 0.11 28.66 -25.72
CA ALA A 677 0.79 29.67 -24.91
C ALA A 677 1.70 29.05 -23.84
N SER A 678 2.90 29.61 -23.63
CA SER A 678 3.82 29.22 -22.54
C SER A 678 4.06 30.38 -21.60
N LEU A 679 4.01 30.13 -20.28
CA LEU A 679 4.42 31.09 -19.26
C LEU A 679 5.95 31.02 -19.11
N GLN A 680 6.61 32.17 -19.10
CA GLN A 680 8.06 32.28 -18.91
C GLN A 680 8.39 33.26 -17.79
N ARG A 681 9.37 32.91 -16.97
CA ARG A 681 9.99 33.80 -15.98
C ARG A 681 11.42 34.18 -16.40
N CYS A 682 11.86 35.34 -16.00
CA CYS A 682 13.23 35.81 -16.22
C CYS A 682 14.19 35.07 -15.27
N ALA A 683 15.22 34.45 -15.83
CA ALA A 683 16.36 33.90 -15.11
C ALA A 683 17.58 34.79 -15.42
N SER A 684 18.10 35.48 -14.41
CA SER A 684 19.28 36.33 -14.57
C SER A 684 20.55 35.53 -14.24
N SER A 685 21.49 35.40 -15.19
CA SER A 685 22.86 35.00 -14.89
C SER A 685 23.76 36.22 -14.86
N THR A 686 24.38 36.51 -13.72
CA THR A 686 25.40 37.56 -13.61
C THR A 686 26.75 36.99 -14.03
N ALA A 687 27.13 37.16 -15.28
CA ALA A 687 28.52 37.08 -15.71
C ALA A 687 28.96 38.48 -16.13
N GLU A 688 29.88 39.08 -15.37
CA GLU A 688 30.74 40.21 -15.81
C GLU A 688 30.04 41.42 -16.45
N GLY A 689 29.02 41.99 -15.80
CA GLY A 689 28.57 43.37 -16.07
C GLY A 689 27.67 43.59 -17.28
N GLU A 690 27.41 42.57 -18.10
CA GLU A 690 26.28 42.54 -19.04
C GLU A 690 25.18 41.60 -18.50
N VAL A 691 23.99 42.15 -18.26
CA VAL A 691 22.83 41.35 -17.83
C VAL A 691 22.27 40.64 -19.05
N ASP A 692 22.72 39.42 -19.33
CA ASP A 692 22.06 38.59 -20.34
C ASP A 692 20.77 38.02 -19.74
N VAL A 693 19.63 38.46 -20.27
CA VAL A 693 18.30 38.12 -19.77
C VAL A 693 17.87 36.81 -20.41
N THR A 694 18.01 35.71 -19.67
CA THR A 694 17.49 34.40 -20.09
C THR A 694 16.05 34.22 -19.62
N TRP A 695 15.24 33.50 -20.40
CA TRP A 695 13.84 33.22 -20.09
C TRP A 695 13.65 31.72 -19.89
N ALA A 696 13.10 31.32 -18.76
CA ALA A 696 12.81 29.93 -18.42
C ALA A 696 11.30 29.66 -18.49
N ASP A 697 10.90 28.56 -19.12
CA ASP A 697 9.50 28.12 -19.14
C ASP A 697 9.06 27.66 -17.73
N VAL A 698 7.87 28.08 -17.33
CA VAL A 698 7.20 27.60 -16.11
C VAL A 698 6.17 26.57 -16.54
N LYS A 699 6.40 25.32 -16.16
CA LYS A 699 5.53 24.18 -16.46
C LYS A 699 4.84 23.69 -15.20
N LEU A 700 3.58 23.30 -15.35
CA LEU A 700 2.85 22.51 -14.37
C LEU A 700 2.78 21.07 -14.88
N PRO A 701 2.73 20.05 -14.00
CA PRO A 701 2.57 18.68 -14.43
C PRO A 701 1.23 18.52 -15.17
N SER A 702 1.18 17.69 -16.21
CA SER A 702 -0.07 17.48 -16.93
C SER A 702 -1.14 16.90 -15.99
N SER A 703 -2.35 17.46 -16.02
CA SER A 703 -3.50 17.04 -15.18
C SER A 703 -3.79 15.52 -15.24
N LYS A 704 -3.33 14.86 -16.32
CA LYS A 704 -3.49 13.43 -16.59
C LYS A 704 -2.60 12.49 -15.75
N TYR A 705 -1.57 13.00 -15.07
CA TYR A 705 -0.60 12.17 -14.32
C TYR A 705 -0.70 12.27 -12.80
N LEU A 706 -1.73 12.94 -12.28
CA LEU A 706 -2.06 12.90 -10.84
C LEU A 706 -2.89 11.64 -10.53
N GLU A 707 -2.37 10.45 -10.79
CA GLU A 707 -3.01 9.19 -10.39
C GLU A 707 -2.87 9.00 -8.87
N GLY A 708 -4.01 8.89 -8.17
CA GLY A 708 -4.13 9.04 -6.70
C GLY A 708 -4.81 10.34 -6.26
N GLY A 709 -4.85 11.34 -7.16
CA GLY A 709 -6.04 12.14 -7.49
C GLY A 709 -6.53 13.25 -6.57
N ASN A 710 -5.72 13.81 -5.66
CA ASN A 710 -6.21 14.93 -4.83
C ASN A 710 -5.18 15.98 -4.39
N ASP A 711 -4.01 16.07 -5.04
CA ASP A 711 -2.96 17.03 -4.68
C ASP A 711 -2.48 17.90 -5.86
N PRO A 712 -3.25 18.94 -6.26
CA PRO A 712 -2.90 19.81 -7.38
C PRO A 712 -1.67 20.69 -7.10
N VAL A 713 -0.87 20.94 -8.14
CA VAL A 713 0.31 21.82 -8.10
C VAL A 713 -0.04 23.21 -8.64
N PHE A 714 0.38 24.25 -7.93
CA PHE A 714 0.19 25.65 -8.28
C PHE A 714 1.54 26.35 -8.44
N VAL A 715 1.57 27.36 -9.29
CA VAL A 715 2.67 28.34 -9.31
C VAL A 715 2.39 29.40 -8.25
N ALA A 716 3.36 29.69 -7.39
CA ALA A 716 3.35 30.83 -6.48
C ALA A 716 4.47 31.80 -6.87
N ASN A 717 4.17 33.06 -7.09
CA ASN A 717 5.20 34.08 -7.34
C ASN A 717 5.03 35.31 -6.44
N VAL A 718 6.15 35.95 -6.13
CA VAL A 718 6.21 37.15 -5.29
C VAL A 718 5.85 38.38 -6.14
N GLY A 719 5.00 39.24 -5.58
CA GLY A 719 4.69 40.55 -6.14
C GLY A 719 5.53 41.68 -5.52
N ASP A 720 5.46 42.85 -6.16
CA ASP A 720 6.23 44.04 -5.80
C ASP A 720 5.98 44.49 -4.36
N CYS A 721 4.75 44.38 -3.85
CA CYS A 721 4.45 44.80 -2.49
C CYS A 721 5.18 43.94 -1.46
N MET A 722 5.17 42.62 -1.65
CA MET A 722 5.86 41.70 -0.74
C MET A 722 7.38 41.82 -0.86
N SER A 723 7.89 42.08 -2.07
CA SER A 723 9.30 42.37 -2.28
C SER A 723 9.73 43.65 -1.54
N GLU A 724 8.98 44.75 -1.64
CA GLU A 724 9.26 46.00 -0.91
C GLU A 724 9.12 45.82 0.62
N LEU A 725 8.11 45.11 1.10
CA LEU A 725 7.90 44.83 2.54
C LEU A 725 9.03 43.99 3.16
N THR A 726 9.67 43.15 2.36
CA THR A 726 10.81 42.34 2.78
C THR A 726 12.16 43.02 2.49
N GLY A 727 12.15 44.29 2.09
CA GLY A 727 13.37 45.07 1.82
C GLY A 727 14.14 44.57 0.59
N GLY A 728 13.47 43.88 -0.33
CA GLY A 728 14.06 43.20 -1.47
C GLY A 728 14.59 41.80 -1.18
N HIS A 729 14.40 41.26 0.03
CA HIS A 729 14.81 39.89 0.36
C HIS A 729 14.08 38.87 -0.51
N LEU A 730 12.79 39.05 -0.77
CA LEU A 730 12.08 38.23 -1.76
C LEU A 730 12.04 38.94 -3.11
N ARG A 731 12.31 38.21 -4.19
CA ARG A 731 12.42 38.79 -5.53
C ARG A 731 11.06 38.85 -6.23
N SER A 732 10.58 40.05 -6.59
CA SER A 732 9.53 40.19 -7.61
C SER A 732 10.13 39.99 -9.00
N THR A 733 9.73 38.91 -9.70
CA THR A 733 10.43 38.46 -10.92
C THR A 733 9.62 38.75 -12.18
N LEU A 734 10.30 39.31 -13.18
CA LEU A 734 9.73 39.55 -14.51
C LEU A 734 9.25 38.24 -15.14
N HIS A 735 8.02 38.24 -15.64
CA HIS A 735 7.44 37.10 -16.34
C HIS A 735 6.58 37.55 -17.52
N ARG A 736 6.38 36.67 -18.49
CA ARG A 736 5.65 36.93 -19.74
C ARG A 736 4.94 35.67 -20.22
N VAL A 737 4.01 35.82 -21.18
CA VAL A 737 3.40 34.66 -21.87
C VAL A 737 3.73 34.74 -23.34
N ILE A 738 4.37 33.70 -23.89
CA ILE A 738 4.76 33.63 -25.31
C ILE A 738 3.86 32.66 -26.10
N PRO A 739 3.65 32.88 -27.40
CA PRO A 739 2.94 31.94 -28.26
C PRO A 739 3.80 30.70 -28.58
N CYS A 740 3.19 29.53 -28.59
CA CYS A 740 3.84 28.26 -28.95
C CYS A 740 3.52 27.86 -30.41
N PRO A 741 4.52 27.78 -31.33
CA PRO A 741 4.28 27.56 -32.76
C PRO A 741 3.77 26.15 -33.14
N SER A 742 4.05 25.13 -32.32
CA SER A 742 3.71 23.72 -32.59
C SER A 742 2.21 23.41 -32.51
N ALA A 743 1.38 24.37 -32.07
CA ALA A 743 -0.04 24.19 -31.84
C ALA A 743 -0.90 24.17 -33.13
N SER A 744 -0.34 24.50 -34.30
CA SER A 744 -1.10 24.68 -35.54
C SER A 744 -1.41 23.41 -36.34
N LYS A 745 -1.12 22.21 -35.81
CA LYS A 745 -1.31 20.92 -36.51
C LYS A 745 -2.08 19.85 -35.70
N GLY A 746 -2.59 20.19 -34.51
CA GLY A 746 -3.31 19.26 -33.63
C GLY A 746 -4.83 19.43 -33.65
N ASN A 747 -5.55 18.49 -33.00
CA ASN A 747 -7.00 18.55 -32.80
C ASN A 747 -7.40 19.85 -32.06
N VAL A 748 -8.47 20.51 -32.51
CA VAL A 748 -8.82 21.91 -32.15
C VAL A 748 -9.06 22.10 -30.64
N ASP A 749 -9.54 21.06 -29.94
CA ASP A 749 -9.98 21.14 -28.55
C ASP A 749 -8.84 21.31 -27.51
N ASN A 750 -7.59 20.96 -27.85
CA ASN A 750 -6.41 21.10 -26.95
C ASN A 750 -5.44 22.22 -27.35
N ILE A 751 -5.90 23.14 -28.20
CA ILE A 751 -5.06 24.24 -28.68
C ILE A 751 -5.13 25.43 -27.73
N VAL A 752 -6.32 25.85 -27.31
CA VAL A 752 -6.51 27.00 -26.41
C VAL A 752 -5.96 26.72 -25.02
N ARG A 753 -5.50 27.77 -24.31
CA ARG A 753 -4.99 27.67 -22.94
C ARG A 753 -5.83 28.52 -22.00
N THR A 754 -6.19 27.95 -20.86
CA THR A 754 -6.91 28.59 -19.76
C THR A 754 -6.01 28.71 -18.54
N SER A 755 -6.05 29.84 -17.85
CA SER A 755 -5.31 30.04 -16.60
C SER A 755 -6.17 30.74 -15.55
N LEU A 756 -6.02 30.34 -14.29
CA LEU A 756 -6.72 30.87 -13.12
C LEU A 756 -5.68 31.45 -12.17
N GLY A 757 -5.49 32.77 -12.20
CA GLY A 757 -4.50 33.47 -11.37
C GLY A 757 -5.17 34.31 -10.30
N MET A 758 -4.88 34.03 -9.03
CA MET A 758 -5.33 34.86 -7.92
C MET A 758 -4.22 35.79 -7.47
N PHE A 759 -4.45 37.09 -7.67
CA PHE A 759 -3.59 38.17 -7.22
C PHE A 759 -3.97 38.53 -5.79
N VAL A 760 -3.08 38.25 -4.84
CA VAL A 760 -3.36 38.40 -3.41
C VAL A 760 -3.08 39.81 -2.96
N GLY A 761 -4.04 40.41 -2.27
CA GLY A 761 -3.95 41.75 -1.69
C GLY A 761 -4.53 41.79 -0.28
N VAL A 762 -3.97 42.67 0.56
CA VAL A 762 -4.45 42.93 1.92
C VAL A 762 -5.59 43.97 1.93
N ASP A 763 -6.15 44.26 3.10
CA ASP A 763 -7.13 45.34 3.26
C ASP A 763 -6.57 46.67 2.75
N GLN A 764 -7.39 47.44 2.04
CA GLN A 764 -7.00 48.69 1.40
C GLN A 764 -6.52 49.78 2.39
N ALA A 765 -7.09 49.79 3.59
CA ALA A 765 -6.77 50.70 4.69
C ALA A 765 -5.63 50.14 5.58
N ALA A 766 -5.20 48.90 5.35
CA ALA A 766 -4.11 48.29 6.09
C ALA A 766 -2.82 49.12 5.95
N GLN A 767 -2.17 49.40 7.08
CA GLN A 767 -0.97 50.23 7.14
C GLN A 767 0.26 49.36 6.84
N LEU A 768 0.93 49.65 5.74
CA LEU A 768 2.21 49.06 5.38
C LEU A 768 3.34 49.84 6.05
N ALA A 769 4.14 49.19 6.89
CA ALA A 769 5.37 49.75 7.42
C ALA A 769 6.56 49.25 6.59
N LEU A 770 7.05 50.07 5.66
CA LEU A 770 8.18 49.69 4.80
C LEU A 770 9.50 49.68 5.59
N PRO A 771 10.49 48.84 5.23
CA PRO A 771 11.78 48.78 5.92
C PRO A 771 12.59 50.08 5.91
N ASN A 772 12.28 51.00 4.99
CA ASN A 772 12.88 52.34 4.93
C ASN A 772 12.29 53.34 5.96
N GLY A 773 11.34 52.90 6.79
CA GLY A 773 10.68 53.72 7.81
C GLY A 773 9.40 54.43 7.35
N GLU A 774 9.01 54.31 6.08
CA GLU A 774 7.78 54.90 5.57
C GLU A 774 6.54 54.08 5.98
N VAL A 775 5.46 54.76 6.38
CA VAL A 775 4.17 54.13 6.70
C VAL A 775 3.07 54.73 5.82
N LEU A 776 2.34 53.87 5.11
CA LEU A 776 1.26 54.27 4.20
C LEU A 776 0.22 53.16 4.06
N SER A 777 -1.00 53.49 3.63
CA SER A 777 -2.02 52.47 3.36
C SER A 777 -1.69 51.63 2.12
N TYR A 778 -2.18 50.39 2.07
CA TYR A 778 -2.02 49.51 0.90
C TYR A 778 -2.60 50.14 -0.39
N GLU A 779 -3.74 50.83 -0.29
CA GLU A 779 -4.31 51.56 -1.43
C GLU A 779 -3.39 52.66 -1.95
N GLU A 780 -2.83 53.47 -1.03
CA GLU A 780 -1.93 54.55 -1.39
C GLU A 780 -0.61 54.02 -1.98
N TRP A 781 -0.07 52.94 -1.41
CA TRP A 781 1.09 52.25 -1.95
C TRP A 781 0.84 51.78 -3.39
N ARG A 782 -0.28 51.09 -3.63
CA ARG A 782 -0.65 50.58 -4.96
C ARG A 782 -0.82 51.72 -5.97
N ARG A 783 -1.47 52.82 -5.56
CA ARG A 783 -1.64 54.02 -6.39
C ARG A 783 -0.29 54.63 -6.79
N ARG A 784 0.64 54.75 -5.83
CA ARG A 784 2.00 55.25 -6.10
C ARG A 784 2.78 54.32 -7.01
N ARG A 785 2.73 53.00 -6.81
CA ARG A 785 3.41 52.01 -7.66
C ARG A 785 2.95 52.07 -9.11
N ILE A 786 1.64 52.23 -9.34
CA ILE A 786 1.07 52.40 -10.68
C ILE A 786 1.50 53.75 -11.28
N ALA A 787 1.44 54.83 -10.51
CA ALA A 787 1.87 56.16 -10.97
C ALA A 787 3.36 56.18 -11.38
N ARG A 788 4.24 55.55 -10.59
CA ARG A 788 5.67 55.39 -10.92
C ARG A 788 5.87 54.75 -12.29
N ALA A 789 5.10 53.70 -12.60
CA ALA A 789 5.18 53.04 -13.90
C ALA A 789 4.70 53.95 -15.04
N LEU A 790 3.58 54.65 -14.86
CA LEU A 790 3.03 55.56 -15.87
C LEU A 790 3.93 56.77 -16.15
N ASP A 791 4.69 57.26 -15.15
CA ASP A 791 5.60 58.38 -15.34
C ASP A 791 6.83 58.03 -16.17
N VAL A 792 7.29 56.76 -16.14
CA VAL A 792 8.36 56.26 -17.02
C VAL A 792 7.91 56.24 -18.48
N ILE A 793 6.61 56.04 -18.75
CA ILE A 793 6.00 56.04 -20.08
C ILE A 793 5.85 57.47 -20.65
N LYS A 794 5.68 58.47 -19.78
CA LYS A 794 5.51 59.88 -20.18
C LYS A 794 6.82 60.58 -20.48
N LYS A 795 7.92 60.15 -19.87
CA LYS A 795 9.28 60.52 -20.27
C LYS A 795 9.66 59.80 -21.57
#